data_AF-A0A7K4NN90-F1
#
_entry.id   AF-A0A7K4NN90-F1
#
_cell.length_a   1.000
_cell.length_b   1.000
_cell.length_c   1.000
_cell.angle_alpha   90.00
_cell.angle_beta   90.00
_cell.angle_gamma   90.00
#
_symmetry.space_group_name_H-M   'P 1'
#
loop_
_entity.id
_entity.type
_entity.pdbx_description
1 polymer ?
#
loop_
_entity_poly.entity_id
_entity_poly.type
_entity_poly.pdbx_seq_one_letter_code
_entity_poly.pdbx_strand_id
1 'polypeptide(L)'
;MKTSLVGIVIGLAVTGISVAMIFGIMTPQDNIPQAEKSVTETTTEASDYPDWLINNPSWVTAREFTNSAFDNFDIEYINEKLTPCTDCVVTTNSFGFRGSEFSIDKSDNTYRIFAVGGSTTHGATLVNDDETWPAYLQQKFNQIDLEVNVEVINVGIMAAITEQESKMIKDRLVDYEPNLIIMYDGWNDIQHLTVNETIQNWQSVCELGSEEGFETIIILQPLVGTGNRVLTVYEYQSLNAVNIEKLRLLAENLVQLNQHCIKTADFRGIFDYVQHPIFSDDGHTGPLGNQIIAENVFAISLPIVSAENSLSYETKTEFPVHYYTSNTNQFTIYAVGADFTGRNFDGLYLRNAIFDKANLSNVSFKDAKLSGASLASVNLAGTDISNIDFSNSNLAGTDLSKNDLSNTILRGTNLSYANLSGQDLSGKDFTGTILREADLSNANLGNFEFSGRDLTGTNLSGQDLSGKDLTGTILREADLSNANLGNFEFSGRDLTGTNLSGQDLSGKDLTGTILRKADLSNVNLGNFEFSGRDLTGTNLSGQDLSGKDLTGTILRKADLSNANLGNFEFSGRDLTGTNLSGQDLSGKDLTKTILSGADLTDTVLPDGTLSEKNFQSTLFNGVDLSGKDLSHSKFYYASFDNANLENANLAWTQFLQVDLTNIKHKSLAGADLTDASFSHANLSGINLSGAILAGTNFWKADLSGLDFTVASQIQGAMFIETDLSNSNFEGVDLSPKQMYFHVFKNKAYLNNLASQGWTNDVLERELFSNASVQFIISTEVRGNDLAVNFVFFNNFAHANLEDANFKNAKLLNTNFYSANLTNADLSGADLSNAYLQGATLDNANLRCVNHPICVSG
;
A
#
# COMPACT_ATOMS: atom_id res chain seq x y z
N MET A 1 -69.44 43.67 -20.49
CA MET A 1 -68.83 42.43 -21.00
C MET A 1 -69.36 41.32 -20.09
N LYS A 2 -70.29 40.45 -20.54
CA LYS A 2 -70.00 39.11 -21.10
C LYS A 2 -68.96 38.35 -20.26
N THR A 3 -69.19 37.17 -19.68
CA THR A 3 -70.33 36.22 -19.54
C THR A 3 -69.77 35.07 -18.66
N SER A 4 -70.50 34.27 -17.85
CA SER A 4 -71.92 34.21 -17.48
C SER A 4 -72.12 33.23 -16.31
N LEU A 5 -73.00 33.61 -15.37
CA LEU A 5 -73.88 32.80 -14.51
C LEU A 5 -73.40 31.41 -14.00
N VAL A 6 -73.36 31.27 -12.67
CA VAL A 6 -73.78 30.04 -11.98
C VAL A 6 -75.06 30.34 -11.21
N GLY A 7 -76.14 29.62 -11.53
CA GLY A 7 -77.39 29.60 -10.77
C GLY A 7 -77.72 28.15 -10.38
N ILE A 8 -78.14 27.91 -9.14
CA ILE A 8 -79.56 27.72 -8.74
C ILE A 8 -80.07 26.28 -9.01
N VAL A 9 -80.73 25.53 -8.11
CA VAL A 9 -80.88 25.52 -6.63
C VAL A 9 -81.81 24.32 -6.27
N ILE A 10 -81.82 23.80 -5.02
CA ILE A 10 -82.70 22.69 -4.48
C ILE A 10 -82.42 21.28 -5.07
N GLY A 11 -82.46 20.16 -4.32
CA GLY A 11 -82.58 19.93 -2.87
C GLY A 11 -83.10 18.50 -2.50
N LEU A 12 -82.98 18.13 -1.22
CA LEU A 12 -83.57 16.97 -0.48
C LEU A 12 -83.00 15.53 -0.63
N ALA A 13 -82.40 15.06 0.50
CA ALA A 13 -82.38 13.70 1.09
C ALA A 13 -81.76 12.53 0.25
N VAL A 14 -81.10 11.50 0.82
CA VAL A 14 -81.36 10.69 2.03
C VAL A 14 -80.03 10.14 2.65
N THR A 15 -80.08 9.85 3.96
CA THR A 15 -79.11 9.19 4.88
C THR A 15 -77.96 8.30 4.37
N GLY A 16 -76.84 8.28 5.13
CA GLY A 16 -76.33 7.01 5.68
C GLY A 16 -74.81 6.77 5.82
N ILE A 17 -74.29 6.91 7.07
CA ILE A 17 -73.28 6.05 7.75
C ILE A 17 -71.89 5.88 7.05
N SER A 18 -70.80 6.50 7.55
CA SER A 18 -69.91 6.12 8.69
C SER A 18 -69.11 4.82 8.45
N VAL A 19 -67.89 4.59 8.92
CA VAL A 19 -67.09 5.06 10.10
C VAL A 19 -65.61 5.18 9.61
N ALA A 20 -64.86 6.29 9.75
CA ALA A 20 -64.24 6.91 10.95
C ALA A 20 -63.13 6.03 11.60
N MET A 21 -62.11 6.47 12.37
CA MET A 21 -61.55 7.78 12.82
C MET A 21 -60.20 7.47 13.56
N ILE A 22 -59.24 8.34 13.92
CA ILE A 22 -59.04 9.81 13.97
C ILE A 22 -57.56 10.12 13.61
N PHE A 23 -57.27 11.28 13.00
CA PHE A 23 -56.05 12.09 13.25
C PHE A 23 -56.53 13.48 13.71
N GLY A 24 -55.87 14.10 14.69
CA GLY A 24 -56.16 15.47 15.17
C GLY A 24 -54.93 15.98 15.91
N ILE A 25 -54.12 16.89 15.35
CA ILE A 25 -54.35 18.34 15.13
C ILE A 25 -54.56 19.09 16.45
N MET A 26 -53.54 19.87 16.84
CA MET A 26 -53.71 21.18 17.47
C MET A 26 -52.64 22.16 16.94
N THR A 27 -53.06 23.38 16.65
CA THR A 27 -52.24 24.50 16.13
C THR A 27 -51.99 25.55 17.23
N PRO A 28 -51.02 26.46 17.07
CA PRO A 28 -50.43 27.19 18.19
C PRO A 28 -51.11 28.54 18.50
N GLN A 29 -51.02 29.00 19.76
CA GLN A 29 -50.73 30.41 20.07
C GLN A 29 -50.33 30.69 21.54
N ASP A 30 -49.33 31.56 21.66
CA ASP A 30 -49.08 32.58 22.69
C ASP A 30 -48.53 32.27 24.11
N ASN A 31 -47.49 33.07 24.42
CA ASN A 31 -47.00 33.55 25.72
C ASN A 31 -46.13 32.63 26.60
N ILE A 32 -44.82 32.76 26.38
CA ILE A 32 -43.75 32.48 27.36
C ILE A 32 -43.66 33.66 28.35
N PRO A 33 -43.60 33.38 29.67
CA PRO A 33 -42.77 34.14 30.59
C PRO A 33 -41.63 33.27 31.15
N GLN A 34 -40.40 33.78 31.13
CA GLN A 34 -39.28 33.16 31.85
C GLN A 34 -39.47 33.26 33.37
N ALA A 35 -39.14 32.18 34.10
CA ALA A 35 -38.68 32.26 35.48
C ALA A 35 -37.77 31.06 35.79
N GLU A 36 -36.63 31.32 36.45
CA GLU A 36 -35.63 30.30 36.79
C GLU A 36 -35.97 29.49 38.06
N LYS A 37 -35.35 28.31 38.18
CA LYS A 37 -34.95 27.61 39.42
C LYS A 37 -36.04 27.16 40.41
N SER A 38 -36.22 25.84 40.49
CA SER A 38 -35.79 25.10 41.70
C SER A 38 -35.51 23.63 41.38
N VAL A 39 -34.35 23.12 41.81
CA VAL A 39 -34.05 21.68 41.79
C VAL A 39 -34.80 21.01 42.95
N THR A 40 -35.50 19.92 42.67
CA THR A 40 -35.76 18.85 43.64
C THR A 40 -35.60 17.52 42.93
N GLU A 41 -34.67 16.70 43.41
CA GLU A 41 -34.50 15.33 42.98
C GLU A 41 -35.76 14.51 43.31
N THR A 42 -36.24 13.73 42.36
CA THR A 42 -36.99 12.52 42.64
C THR A 42 -36.37 11.39 41.85
N THR A 43 -35.71 10.49 42.57
CA THR A 43 -35.21 9.20 42.07
C THR A 43 -36.35 8.40 41.46
N THR A 44 -36.30 8.16 40.15
CA THR A 44 -37.11 7.12 39.50
C THR A 44 -36.36 5.81 39.58
N GLU A 45 -36.88 4.86 40.37
CA GLU A 45 -36.39 3.49 40.39
C GLU A 45 -36.63 2.80 39.05
N ALA A 46 -35.85 1.76 38.74
CA ALA A 46 -35.83 1.09 37.43
C ALA A 46 -37.09 0.25 37.07
N SER A 47 -38.23 0.48 37.74
CA SER A 47 -39.46 -0.33 37.61
C SER A 47 -40.47 0.17 36.58
N ASP A 48 -40.33 1.40 36.08
CA ASP A 48 -41.39 2.07 35.30
C ASP A 48 -41.22 1.94 33.77
N TYR A 49 -40.20 1.20 33.30
CA TYR A 49 -40.02 0.89 31.88
C TYR A 49 -40.65 -0.46 31.52
N PRO A 50 -41.38 -0.55 30.37
CA PRO A 50 -41.96 -1.82 29.93
C PRO A 50 -40.89 -2.89 29.68
N ASP A 51 -41.22 -4.16 29.95
CA ASP A 51 -40.31 -5.30 29.71
C ASP A 51 -39.76 -5.35 28.28
N TRP A 52 -40.51 -4.89 27.27
CA TRP A 52 -40.05 -4.87 25.88
C TRP A 52 -39.01 -3.78 25.60
N LEU A 53 -38.88 -2.75 26.44
CA LEU A 53 -37.85 -1.72 26.34
C LEU A 53 -36.56 -2.13 27.08
N ILE A 54 -36.71 -2.83 28.20
CA ILE A 54 -35.59 -3.45 28.95
C ILE A 54 -34.94 -4.57 28.12
N ASN A 55 -35.73 -5.30 27.33
CA ASN A 55 -35.28 -6.43 26.51
C ASN A 55 -35.13 -6.10 25.01
N ASN A 56 -34.97 -4.83 24.58
CA ASN A 56 -34.80 -4.51 23.16
C ASN A 56 -34.13 -3.13 22.88
N PRO A 57 -32.79 -3.03 22.93
CA PRO A 57 -32.09 -1.78 22.65
C PRO A 57 -31.85 -1.60 21.14
N SER A 58 -32.83 -1.05 20.43
CA SER A 58 -32.60 -0.50 19.08
C SER A 58 -31.79 0.81 19.14
N TRP A 59 -31.37 1.35 17.99
CA TRP A 59 -30.75 2.68 17.88
C TRP A 59 -31.55 3.79 18.59
N VAL A 60 -32.89 3.67 18.62
CA VAL A 60 -33.77 4.59 19.37
C VAL A 60 -33.48 4.53 20.88
N THR A 61 -33.25 3.34 21.43
CA THR A 61 -32.91 3.14 22.85
C THR A 61 -31.52 3.69 23.16
N ALA A 62 -30.53 3.52 22.27
CA ALA A 62 -29.23 4.17 22.43
C ALA A 62 -29.33 5.70 22.43
N ARG A 63 -30.19 6.28 21.56
CA ARG A 63 -30.46 7.72 21.52
C ARG A 63 -31.15 8.24 22.79
N GLU A 64 -32.12 7.50 23.33
CA GLU A 64 -32.80 7.84 24.60
C GLU A 64 -31.85 7.73 25.81
N PHE A 65 -30.97 6.72 25.88
CA PHE A 65 -30.02 6.54 26.98
C PHE A 65 -28.86 7.56 26.99
N THR A 66 -28.34 7.91 25.81
CA THR A 66 -27.19 8.83 25.70
C THR A 66 -27.57 10.28 25.95
N ASN A 67 -28.81 10.67 25.61
CA ASN A 67 -29.27 12.06 25.60
C ASN A 67 -28.37 12.98 24.73
N SER A 68 -27.72 12.39 23.73
CA SER A 68 -26.81 13.03 22.79
C SER A 68 -27.52 13.26 21.45
N ALA A 69 -27.34 14.44 20.87
CA ALA A 69 -27.87 14.76 19.54
C ALA A 69 -26.99 14.23 18.39
N PHE A 70 -25.85 13.59 18.69
CA PHE A 70 -24.86 13.11 17.71
C PHE A 70 -24.32 14.21 16.77
N ASP A 71 -24.30 15.47 17.22
CA ASP A 71 -24.02 16.67 16.39
C ASP A 71 -22.65 16.69 15.67
N ASN A 72 -21.70 15.83 16.06
CA ASN A 72 -20.37 15.69 15.46
C ASN A 72 -20.10 14.29 14.87
N PHE A 73 -21.13 13.46 14.71
CA PHE A 73 -21.02 12.18 14.02
C PHE A 73 -21.28 12.41 12.53
N ASP A 74 -20.40 11.92 11.66
CA ASP A 74 -20.68 11.94 10.22
C ASP A 74 -21.71 10.84 9.91
N ILE A 75 -22.97 11.26 9.74
CA ILE A 75 -24.10 10.37 9.49
C ILE A 75 -24.23 10.09 7.97
N GLU A 76 -23.42 10.71 7.10
CA GLU A 76 -23.54 10.51 5.65
C GLU A 76 -23.25 9.05 5.25
N TYR A 77 -22.25 8.39 5.85
CA TYR A 77 -21.92 6.98 5.55
C TYR A 77 -23.07 6.00 5.83
N ILE A 78 -23.98 6.33 6.76
CA ILE A 78 -25.16 5.48 7.07
C ILE A 78 -26.21 5.57 5.96
N ASN A 79 -26.17 6.64 5.15
CA ASN A 79 -27.01 6.87 3.99
C ASN A 79 -26.29 6.58 2.65
N GLU A 80 -24.99 6.24 2.68
CA GLU A 80 -24.25 5.85 1.49
C GLU A 80 -24.88 4.62 0.84
N LYS A 81 -24.93 4.65 -0.48
CA LYS A 81 -25.48 3.58 -1.30
C LYS A 81 -24.36 2.88 -2.05
N LEU A 82 -24.26 1.56 -1.89
CA LEU A 82 -23.52 0.72 -2.82
C LEU A 82 -24.23 0.71 -4.17
N THR A 83 -23.72 1.52 -5.11
CA THR A 83 -24.21 1.56 -6.49
C THR A 83 -23.56 0.46 -7.32
N PRO A 84 -24.31 -0.28 -8.15
CA PRO A 84 -23.73 -1.18 -9.14
C PRO A 84 -22.71 -0.47 -10.03
N CYS A 85 -21.61 -1.14 -10.31
CA CYS A 85 -20.49 -0.59 -11.05
C CYS A 85 -20.85 -0.48 -12.55
N THR A 86 -20.79 0.73 -13.10
CA THR A 86 -21.17 1.01 -14.49
C THR A 86 -20.09 0.65 -15.51
N ASP A 87 -18.82 0.65 -15.10
CA ASP A 87 -17.66 0.56 -15.98
C ASP A 87 -16.68 -0.56 -15.56
N CYS A 88 -17.15 -1.53 -14.77
CA CYS A 88 -16.30 -2.60 -14.25
C CYS A 88 -15.81 -3.55 -15.35
N VAL A 89 -14.53 -3.92 -15.24
CA VAL A 89 -13.91 -4.91 -16.12
C VAL A 89 -14.22 -6.31 -15.59
N VAL A 90 -14.93 -7.09 -16.41
CA VAL A 90 -15.22 -8.51 -16.17
C VAL A 90 -14.58 -9.32 -17.30
N THR A 91 -13.52 -10.05 -16.99
CA THR A 91 -12.88 -10.98 -17.93
C THR A 91 -13.37 -12.40 -17.71
N THR A 92 -13.41 -13.17 -18.79
CA THR A 92 -13.73 -14.59 -18.77
C THR A 92 -12.67 -15.31 -19.57
N ASN A 93 -11.99 -16.26 -18.93
CA ASN A 93 -10.92 -17.02 -19.55
C ASN A 93 -11.44 -18.03 -20.58
N SER A 94 -10.53 -18.69 -21.29
CA SER A 94 -10.83 -19.69 -22.32
C SER A 94 -11.63 -20.90 -21.80
N PHE A 95 -11.65 -21.11 -20.48
CA PHE A 95 -12.46 -22.11 -19.78
C PHE A 95 -13.82 -21.57 -19.30
N GLY A 96 -14.22 -20.35 -19.65
CA GLY A 96 -15.52 -19.81 -19.25
C GLY A 96 -15.64 -19.49 -17.76
N PHE A 97 -14.52 -19.35 -17.05
CA PHE A 97 -14.47 -18.94 -15.64
C PHE A 97 -14.03 -17.47 -15.53
N ARG A 98 -14.37 -16.79 -14.43
CA ARG A 98 -14.09 -15.35 -14.28
C ARG A 98 -12.61 -15.12 -13.93
N GLY A 99 -12.00 -14.10 -14.54
CA GLY A 99 -10.60 -13.73 -14.31
C GLY A 99 -9.62 -14.30 -15.34
N SER A 100 -8.35 -14.42 -14.93
CA SER A 100 -7.22 -14.77 -15.81
C SER A 100 -7.24 -16.22 -16.34
N GLU A 101 -6.46 -16.47 -17.40
CA GLU A 101 -6.14 -17.81 -17.88
C GLU A 101 -5.30 -18.59 -16.86
N PHE A 102 -5.48 -19.91 -16.81
CA PHE A 102 -4.66 -20.85 -16.06
C PHE A 102 -4.31 -22.07 -16.94
N SER A 103 -3.36 -22.89 -16.51
CA SER A 103 -2.97 -24.10 -17.23
C SER A 103 -3.84 -25.29 -16.81
N ILE A 104 -4.36 -26.08 -17.77
CA ILE A 104 -4.96 -27.39 -17.43
C ILE A 104 -3.89 -28.26 -16.79
N ASP A 105 -2.74 -28.39 -17.47
CA ASP A 105 -1.54 -29.09 -16.98
C ASP A 105 -1.09 -28.41 -15.68
N LYS A 106 -1.40 -29.05 -14.55
CA LYS A 106 -1.06 -28.61 -13.20
C LYS A 106 0.41 -28.94 -12.94
N SER A 107 1.18 -27.99 -12.38
CA SER A 107 2.55 -28.30 -11.97
C SER A 107 2.55 -29.01 -10.63
N ASP A 108 3.54 -29.88 -10.39
CA ASP A 108 3.71 -30.61 -9.11
C ASP A 108 3.76 -29.67 -7.89
N ASN A 109 4.09 -28.39 -8.08
CA ASN A 109 4.16 -27.38 -7.04
C ASN A 109 2.96 -26.41 -7.02
N THR A 110 1.86 -26.72 -7.71
CA THR A 110 0.65 -25.89 -7.75
C THR A 110 -0.42 -26.43 -6.80
N TYR A 111 -0.82 -25.64 -5.80
CA TYR A 111 -1.99 -25.94 -4.97
C TYR A 111 -3.22 -25.21 -5.54
N ARG A 112 -4.15 -25.95 -6.17
CA ARG A 112 -5.28 -25.39 -6.93
C ARG A 112 -6.56 -25.36 -6.11
N ILE A 113 -7.10 -24.16 -5.93
CA ILE A 113 -8.32 -23.85 -5.18
C ILE A 113 -9.40 -23.40 -6.17
N PHE A 114 -10.55 -24.06 -6.21
CA PHE A 114 -11.73 -23.58 -6.93
C PHE A 114 -12.73 -22.93 -5.97
N ALA A 115 -13.00 -21.65 -6.18
CA ALA A 115 -14.03 -20.90 -5.48
C ALA A 115 -15.37 -21.05 -6.21
N VAL A 116 -16.28 -21.82 -5.63
CA VAL A 116 -17.59 -22.17 -6.18
C VAL A 116 -18.69 -21.44 -5.40
N GLY A 117 -19.77 -21.08 -6.09
CA GLY A 117 -20.98 -20.55 -5.47
C GLY A 117 -21.76 -19.64 -6.39
N GLY A 118 -22.77 -18.98 -5.82
CA GLY A 118 -23.67 -18.11 -6.56
C GLY A 118 -23.07 -16.78 -7.05
N SER A 119 -23.97 -15.83 -7.35
CA SER A 119 -23.66 -14.49 -7.87
C SER A 119 -22.63 -13.70 -7.04
N THR A 120 -22.59 -13.88 -5.72
CA THR A 120 -21.62 -13.19 -4.83
C THR A 120 -20.20 -13.72 -5.04
N THR A 121 -20.01 -15.02 -5.26
CA THR A 121 -18.71 -15.59 -5.67
C THR A 121 -18.34 -15.13 -7.08
N HIS A 122 -19.31 -15.07 -7.99
CA HIS A 122 -19.09 -14.48 -9.32
C HIS A 122 -18.74 -12.98 -9.25
N GLY A 123 -19.10 -12.27 -8.18
CA GLY A 123 -18.91 -10.82 -7.99
C GLY A 123 -20.00 -9.91 -8.59
N ALA A 124 -21.02 -10.49 -9.26
CA ALA A 124 -22.10 -9.76 -9.93
C ALA A 124 -21.63 -8.52 -10.75
N THR A 125 -22.49 -7.53 -10.96
CA THR A 125 -22.15 -6.24 -11.60
C THR A 125 -21.78 -5.18 -10.56
N LEU A 126 -21.07 -5.56 -9.49
CA LEU A 126 -20.72 -4.67 -8.38
C LEU A 126 -19.23 -4.34 -8.34
N VAL A 127 -18.38 -5.24 -8.84
CA VAL A 127 -16.92 -5.19 -8.61
C VAL A 127 -16.12 -5.63 -9.84
N ASN A 128 -14.90 -5.13 -9.96
CA ASN A 128 -13.90 -5.58 -10.95
C ASN A 128 -13.40 -6.99 -10.60
N ASP A 129 -12.68 -7.63 -11.52
CA ASP A 129 -12.15 -8.99 -11.32
C ASP A 129 -11.27 -9.11 -10.07
N ASP A 130 -10.42 -8.11 -9.82
CA ASP A 130 -9.49 -8.00 -8.68
C ASP A 130 -10.16 -7.64 -7.34
N GLU A 131 -11.44 -7.28 -7.38
CA GLU A 131 -12.26 -6.91 -6.22
C GLU A 131 -13.27 -8.01 -5.82
N THR A 132 -13.21 -9.18 -6.46
CA THR A 132 -13.99 -10.37 -6.07
C THR A 132 -13.38 -11.07 -4.85
N TRP A 133 -14.17 -11.74 -4.01
CA TRP A 133 -13.60 -12.46 -2.85
C TRP A 133 -12.56 -13.53 -3.23
N PRO A 134 -12.69 -14.28 -4.35
CA PRO A 134 -11.63 -15.20 -4.77
C PRO A 134 -10.34 -14.50 -5.22
N ALA A 135 -10.44 -13.31 -5.81
CA ALA A 135 -9.27 -12.51 -6.18
C ALA A 135 -8.55 -11.92 -4.95
N TYR A 136 -9.29 -11.41 -3.97
CA TYR A 136 -8.70 -11.04 -2.67
C TYR A 136 -8.08 -12.25 -1.96
N LEU A 137 -8.65 -13.46 -2.09
CA LEU A 137 -8.05 -14.67 -1.54
C LEU A 137 -6.71 -15.01 -2.23
N GLN A 138 -6.64 -14.92 -3.57
CA GLN A 138 -5.36 -15.05 -4.30
C GLN A 138 -4.34 -14.02 -3.82
N GLN A 139 -4.74 -12.75 -3.62
CA GLN A 139 -3.85 -11.71 -3.13
C GLN A 139 -3.31 -12.03 -1.73
N LYS A 140 -4.12 -12.62 -0.83
CA LYS A 140 -3.67 -13.06 0.50
C LYS A 140 -2.66 -14.20 0.43
N PHE A 141 -2.88 -15.20 -0.44
CA PHE A 141 -1.89 -16.27 -0.64
C PHE A 141 -0.59 -15.74 -1.27
N ASN A 142 -0.66 -14.80 -2.21
CA ASN A 142 0.52 -14.15 -2.79
C ASN A 142 1.35 -13.32 -1.78
N GLN A 143 0.82 -13.05 -0.57
CA GLN A 143 1.50 -12.31 0.49
C GLN A 143 2.22 -13.22 1.51
N ILE A 144 2.05 -14.55 1.42
CA ILE A 144 2.74 -15.53 2.27
C ILE A 144 3.74 -16.32 1.45
N ASP A 145 4.94 -16.50 2.01
CA ASP A 145 5.98 -17.37 1.46
C ASP A 145 5.60 -18.84 1.75
N LEU A 146 4.89 -19.46 0.82
CA LEU A 146 4.54 -20.88 0.84
C LEU A 146 5.45 -21.63 -0.15
N GLU A 147 5.83 -22.86 0.21
CA GLU A 147 6.61 -23.72 -0.69
C GLU A 147 5.84 -24.07 -1.97
N VAL A 148 4.50 -24.09 -1.91
CA VAL A 148 3.58 -24.31 -3.04
C VAL A 148 3.05 -23.00 -3.64
N ASN A 149 2.91 -22.95 -4.96
CA ASN A 149 2.24 -21.86 -5.68
C ASN A 149 0.72 -22.06 -5.63
N VAL A 150 0.01 -21.22 -4.86
CA VAL A 150 -1.45 -21.30 -4.73
C VAL A 150 -2.14 -20.61 -5.91
N GLU A 151 -3.11 -21.27 -6.51
CA GLU A 151 -3.90 -20.79 -7.64
C GLU A 151 -5.39 -20.83 -7.28
N VAL A 152 -6.04 -19.66 -7.18
CA VAL A 152 -7.45 -19.50 -6.81
C VAL A 152 -8.28 -19.13 -8.04
N ILE A 153 -9.19 -20.01 -8.44
CA ILE A 153 -9.98 -19.88 -9.67
C ILE A 153 -11.44 -19.54 -9.32
N ASN A 154 -11.96 -18.44 -9.85
CA ASN A 154 -13.34 -18.00 -9.62
C ASN A 154 -14.32 -18.73 -10.56
N VAL A 155 -15.08 -19.67 -9.99
CA VAL A 155 -16.09 -20.48 -10.70
C VAL A 155 -17.52 -20.05 -10.37
N GLY A 156 -17.71 -18.84 -9.84
CA GLY A 156 -19.03 -18.38 -9.44
C GLY A 156 -20.00 -18.32 -10.61
N ILE A 157 -21.24 -18.76 -10.40
CA ILE A 157 -22.31 -18.74 -11.40
C ILE A 157 -23.48 -17.88 -10.90
N MET A 158 -23.93 -16.94 -11.73
CA MET A 158 -25.06 -16.07 -11.41
C MET A 158 -26.34 -16.89 -11.14
N ALA A 159 -26.95 -16.65 -9.98
CA ALA A 159 -28.15 -17.34 -9.48
C ALA A 159 -28.05 -18.88 -9.32
N ALA A 160 -26.85 -19.44 -9.22
CA ALA A 160 -26.68 -20.88 -9.00
C ALA A 160 -27.13 -21.34 -7.61
N ILE A 161 -27.52 -22.61 -7.55
CA ILE A 161 -27.89 -23.37 -6.35
C ILE A 161 -27.00 -24.60 -6.24
N THR A 162 -26.92 -25.17 -5.03
CA THR A 162 -26.03 -26.29 -4.71
C THR A 162 -26.20 -27.53 -5.61
N GLU A 163 -27.38 -27.76 -6.18
CA GLU A 163 -27.62 -28.84 -7.15
C GLU A 163 -26.81 -28.62 -8.45
N GLN A 164 -26.77 -27.38 -8.94
CA GLN A 164 -26.08 -27.00 -10.16
C GLN A 164 -24.56 -26.94 -9.94
N GLU A 165 -24.13 -26.46 -8.78
CA GLU A 165 -22.72 -26.39 -8.39
C GLU A 165 -22.15 -27.79 -8.16
N SER A 166 -22.85 -28.66 -7.42
CA SER A 166 -22.48 -30.08 -7.23
C SER A 166 -22.35 -30.81 -8.57
N LYS A 167 -23.30 -30.58 -9.50
CA LYS A 167 -23.23 -31.11 -10.86
C LYS A 167 -22.02 -30.56 -11.64
N MET A 168 -21.75 -29.26 -11.57
CA MET A 168 -20.58 -28.66 -12.23
C MET A 168 -19.27 -29.22 -11.67
N ILE A 169 -19.16 -29.39 -10.36
CA ILE A 169 -17.97 -29.96 -9.74
C ILE A 169 -17.71 -31.34 -10.32
N LYS A 170 -18.72 -32.22 -10.29
CA LYS A 170 -18.64 -33.60 -10.77
C LYS A 170 -18.40 -33.74 -12.27
N ASP A 171 -19.21 -33.05 -13.08
CA ASP A 171 -19.20 -33.21 -14.53
C ASP A 171 -18.09 -32.37 -15.22
N ARG A 172 -17.31 -31.59 -14.45
CA ARG A 172 -16.37 -30.61 -15.04
C ARG A 172 -15.16 -30.22 -14.21
N LEU A 173 -15.28 -29.92 -12.91
CA LEU A 173 -14.12 -29.37 -12.16
C LEU A 173 -13.09 -30.45 -11.79
N VAL A 174 -13.51 -31.70 -11.61
CA VAL A 174 -12.62 -32.85 -11.39
C VAL A 174 -11.54 -32.95 -12.49
N ASP A 175 -11.91 -32.70 -13.76
CA ASP A 175 -11.01 -32.74 -14.92
C ASP A 175 -9.86 -31.70 -14.88
N TYR A 176 -9.88 -30.75 -13.93
CA TYR A 176 -8.83 -29.72 -13.76
C TYR A 176 -8.00 -29.93 -12.48
N GLU A 177 -8.04 -31.12 -11.87
CA GLU A 177 -7.20 -31.54 -10.75
C GLU A 177 -7.21 -30.57 -9.53
N PRO A 178 -8.38 -30.30 -8.91
CA PRO A 178 -8.47 -29.52 -7.68
C PRO A 178 -7.61 -30.12 -6.55
N ASN A 179 -6.99 -29.28 -5.71
CA ASN A 179 -6.63 -29.69 -4.34
C ASN A 179 -7.79 -29.39 -3.39
N LEU A 180 -8.42 -28.22 -3.56
CA LEU A 180 -9.43 -27.70 -2.64
C LEU A 180 -10.60 -27.08 -3.41
N ILE A 181 -11.83 -27.39 -3.00
CA ILE A 181 -13.03 -26.72 -3.45
C ILE A 181 -13.65 -25.98 -2.26
N ILE A 182 -13.93 -24.68 -2.45
CA ILE A 182 -14.57 -23.84 -1.44
C ILE A 182 -15.93 -23.42 -1.99
N MET A 183 -17.00 -23.96 -1.40
CA MET A 183 -18.38 -23.64 -1.75
C MET A 183 -18.92 -22.53 -0.84
N TYR A 184 -19.50 -21.48 -1.41
CA TYR A 184 -20.00 -20.29 -0.71
C TYR A 184 -21.47 -20.04 -1.07
N ASP A 185 -22.39 -20.63 -0.32
CA ASP A 185 -23.77 -20.89 -0.76
C ASP A 185 -24.82 -20.53 0.30
N GLY A 186 -26.10 -20.76 0.00
CA GLY A 186 -27.23 -20.56 0.92
C GLY A 186 -28.29 -19.58 0.42
N TRP A 187 -27.94 -18.50 -0.28
CA TRP A 187 -28.91 -17.47 -0.71
C TRP A 187 -29.97 -18.03 -1.67
N ASN A 188 -29.53 -18.61 -2.79
CA ASN A 188 -30.44 -19.15 -3.80
C ASN A 188 -31.09 -20.46 -3.29
N ASP A 189 -30.39 -21.22 -2.44
CA ASP A 189 -30.89 -22.46 -1.86
C ASP A 189 -32.10 -22.22 -0.93
N ILE A 190 -32.07 -21.20 -0.06
CA ILE A 190 -33.26 -20.88 0.75
C ILE A 190 -34.44 -20.39 -0.08
N GLN A 191 -34.21 -19.85 -1.28
CA GLN A 191 -35.27 -19.46 -2.23
C GLN A 191 -35.88 -20.68 -2.94
N HIS A 192 -35.04 -21.63 -3.37
CA HIS A 192 -35.44 -22.67 -4.35
C HIS A 192 -35.46 -24.11 -3.83
N LEU A 193 -34.65 -24.44 -2.81
CA LEU A 193 -34.51 -25.79 -2.26
C LEU A 193 -35.08 -25.91 -0.84
N THR A 194 -35.23 -27.14 -0.37
CA THR A 194 -35.38 -27.43 1.05
C THR A 194 -34.02 -27.49 1.75
N VAL A 195 -34.05 -27.33 3.08
CA VAL A 195 -32.87 -27.46 3.94
C VAL A 195 -32.19 -28.83 3.73
N ASN A 196 -32.98 -29.90 3.59
CA ASN A 196 -32.46 -31.26 3.40
C ASN A 196 -31.79 -31.46 2.04
N GLU A 197 -32.37 -30.95 0.95
CA GLU A 197 -31.76 -31.03 -0.40
C GLU A 197 -30.42 -30.28 -0.42
N THR A 198 -30.35 -29.09 0.17
CA THR A 198 -29.12 -28.29 0.28
C THR A 198 -28.00 -29.04 1.03
N ILE A 199 -28.33 -29.62 2.19
CA ILE A 199 -27.38 -30.40 3.00
C ILE A 199 -26.92 -31.66 2.23
N GLN A 200 -27.82 -32.34 1.53
CA GLN A 200 -27.48 -33.53 0.73
C GLN A 200 -26.56 -33.19 -0.45
N ASN A 201 -26.76 -32.03 -1.10
CA ASN A 201 -25.89 -31.56 -2.17
C ASN A 201 -24.47 -31.27 -1.65
N TRP A 202 -24.33 -30.52 -0.55
CA TRP A 202 -23.04 -30.26 0.10
C TRP A 202 -22.35 -31.56 0.55
N GLN A 203 -23.09 -32.47 1.20
CA GLN A 203 -22.55 -33.78 1.61
C GLN A 203 -22.02 -34.57 0.41
N SER A 204 -22.76 -34.57 -0.70
CA SER A 204 -22.39 -35.29 -1.93
C SER A 204 -21.11 -34.73 -2.58
N VAL A 205 -20.85 -33.42 -2.47
CA VAL A 205 -19.58 -32.83 -2.94
C VAL A 205 -18.42 -33.23 -2.04
N CYS A 206 -18.60 -33.22 -0.72
CA CYS A 206 -17.55 -33.62 0.22
C CYS A 206 -17.21 -35.13 0.11
N GLU A 207 -18.22 -35.97 -0.13
CA GLU A 207 -18.03 -37.39 -0.43
C GLU A 207 -17.31 -37.58 -1.78
N LEU A 208 -17.68 -36.84 -2.83
CA LEU A 208 -17.00 -36.86 -4.12
C LEU A 208 -15.52 -36.43 -4.00
N GLY A 209 -15.19 -35.45 -3.16
CA GLY A 209 -13.81 -35.06 -2.88
C GLY A 209 -12.97 -36.22 -2.32
N SER A 210 -13.57 -37.05 -1.48
CA SER A 210 -12.93 -38.28 -0.96
C SER A 210 -12.76 -39.38 -2.02
N GLU A 211 -13.57 -39.37 -3.09
CA GLU A 211 -13.47 -40.32 -4.21
C GLU A 211 -12.45 -39.87 -5.27
N GLU A 212 -12.41 -38.57 -5.59
CA GLU A 212 -11.61 -37.98 -6.68
C GLU A 212 -10.31 -37.30 -6.21
N GLY A 213 -10.06 -37.24 -4.89
CA GLY A 213 -8.77 -36.81 -4.33
C GLY A 213 -8.62 -35.31 -4.06
N PHE A 214 -9.70 -34.62 -3.70
CA PHE A 214 -9.69 -33.20 -3.32
C PHE A 214 -10.46 -32.92 -2.03
N GLU A 215 -10.08 -31.86 -1.32
CA GLU A 215 -10.72 -31.45 -0.09
C GLU A 215 -11.85 -30.43 -0.33
N THR A 216 -12.86 -30.40 0.55
CA THR A 216 -14.02 -29.50 0.40
C THR A 216 -14.29 -28.67 1.66
N ILE A 217 -14.38 -27.35 1.49
CA ILE A 217 -14.86 -26.41 2.51
C ILE A 217 -16.27 -25.96 2.12
N ILE A 218 -17.23 -26.09 3.06
CA ILE A 218 -18.60 -25.57 2.89
C ILE A 218 -18.79 -24.32 3.74
N ILE A 219 -19.17 -23.21 3.12
CA ILE A 219 -19.39 -21.92 3.77
C ILE A 219 -20.83 -21.47 3.55
N LEU A 220 -21.56 -21.25 4.65
CA LEU A 220 -22.88 -20.63 4.61
C LEU A 220 -22.74 -19.11 4.57
N GLN A 221 -23.21 -18.48 3.49
CA GLN A 221 -23.01 -17.06 3.27
C GLN A 221 -23.81 -16.16 4.24
N PRO A 222 -23.25 -15.02 4.66
CA PRO A 222 -23.99 -13.93 5.30
C PRO A 222 -24.97 -13.28 4.32
N LEU A 223 -26.10 -12.83 4.85
CA LEU A 223 -27.14 -12.06 4.16
C LEU A 223 -27.49 -10.82 4.96
N VAL A 224 -28.26 -9.88 4.38
CA VAL A 224 -28.80 -8.77 5.17
C VAL A 224 -29.69 -9.30 6.29
N GLY A 225 -29.42 -8.87 7.52
CA GLY A 225 -30.13 -9.31 8.72
C GLY A 225 -29.64 -10.65 9.31
N THR A 226 -28.52 -11.20 8.84
CA THR A 226 -27.81 -12.29 9.54
C THR A 226 -26.71 -11.72 10.43
N GLY A 227 -26.35 -12.47 11.49
CA GLY A 227 -25.43 -11.99 12.50
C GLY A 227 -26.11 -11.03 13.49
N ASN A 228 -25.30 -10.18 14.12
CA ASN A 228 -25.72 -9.18 15.10
C ASN A 228 -25.42 -7.74 14.65
N ARG A 229 -24.91 -7.56 13.42
CA ARG A 229 -24.64 -6.26 12.80
C ARG A 229 -25.88 -5.37 12.79
N VAL A 230 -25.73 -4.10 13.21
CA VAL A 230 -26.74 -3.06 12.96
C VAL A 230 -26.67 -2.64 11.50
N LEU A 231 -27.77 -2.76 10.76
CA LEU A 231 -27.84 -2.37 9.35
C LEU A 231 -27.76 -0.84 9.18
N THR A 232 -27.15 -0.41 8.08
CA THR A 232 -27.22 1.00 7.66
C THR A 232 -28.66 1.39 7.26
N VAL A 233 -28.95 2.69 7.18
CA VAL A 233 -30.26 3.17 6.73
C VAL A 233 -30.55 2.71 5.30
N TYR A 234 -29.51 2.66 4.44
CA TYR A 234 -29.63 2.09 3.10
C TYR A 234 -30.01 0.60 3.13
N GLU A 235 -29.23 -0.25 3.82
CA GLU A 235 -29.46 -1.70 3.86
C GLU A 235 -30.80 -2.08 4.50
N TYR A 236 -31.23 -1.32 5.52
CA TYR A 236 -32.54 -1.48 6.16
C TYR A 236 -33.70 -1.10 5.22
N GLN A 237 -33.53 -0.07 4.37
CA GLN A 237 -34.54 0.33 3.39
C GLN A 237 -34.62 -0.62 2.18
N SER A 238 -33.52 -1.31 1.84
CA SER A 238 -33.49 -2.32 0.76
C SER A 238 -33.93 -3.71 1.19
N LEU A 239 -34.01 -3.99 2.50
CA LEU A 239 -34.30 -5.31 3.05
C LEU A 239 -35.68 -5.84 2.63
N ASN A 240 -35.69 -6.96 1.91
CA ASN A 240 -36.90 -7.73 1.62
C ASN A 240 -37.12 -8.83 2.68
N ALA A 241 -38.25 -9.52 2.59
CA ALA A 241 -38.58 -10.62 3.49
C ALA A 241 -37.77 -11.89 3.18
N VAL A 242 -36.49 -11.90 3.58
CA VAL A 242 -35.59 -13.06 3.49
C VAL A 242 -36.07 -14.20 4.39
N ASN A 243 -36.00 -15.45 3.91
CA ASN A 243 -36.36 -16.63 4.68
C ASN A 243 -35.23 -17.05 5.65
N ILE A 244 -34.96 -16.18 6.63
CA ILE A 244 -33.90 -16.34 7.65
C ILE A 244 -34.05 -17.67 8.42
N GLU A 245 -35.27 -18.18 8.58
CA GLU A 245 -35.53 -19.44 9.27
C GLU A 245 -34.93 -20.66 8.54
N LYS A 246 -35.05 -20.75 7.21
CA LYS A 246 -34.33 -21.79 6.45
C LYS A 246 -32.82 -21.66 6.61
N LEU A 247 -32.28 -20.43 6.60
CA LEU A 247 -30.85 -20.18 6.73
C LEU A 247 -30.33 -20.58 8.13
N ARG A 248 -31.12 -20.31 9.19
CA ARG A 248 -30.85 -20.79 10.56
C ARG A 248 -30.78 -22.32 10.60
N LEU A 249 -31.74 -22.99 9.96
CA LEU A 249 -31.77 -24.46 9.88
C LEU A 249 -30.59 -25.03 9.08
N LEU A 250 -30.12 -24.37 8.02
CA LEU A 250 -28.87 -24.75 7.33
C LEU A 250 -27.67 -24.65 8.28
N ALA A 251 -27.52 -23.52 8.99
CA ALA A 251 -26.43 -23.29 9.93
C ALA A 251 -26.36 -24.34 11.05
N GLU A 252 -27.51 -24.71 11.61
CA GLU A 252 -27.60 -25.73 12.68
C GLU A 252 -27.19 -27.14 12.22
N ASN A 253 -27.19 -27.40 10.90
CA ASN A 253 -26.77 -28.67 10.32
C ASN A 253 -25.35 -28.65 9.73
N LEU A 254 -24.72 -27.48 9.53
CA LEU A 254 -23.33 -27.37 9.05
C LEU A 254 -22.33 -28.20 9.88
N VAL A 255 -22.54 -28.30 11.19
CA VAL A 255 -21.65 -29.04 12.10
C VAL A 255 -21.59 -30.51 11.73
N GLN A 256 -22.70 -31.11 11.28
CA GLN A 256 -22.78 -32.53 10.90
C GLN A 256 -21.95 -32.82 9.65
N LEU A 257 -21.85 -31.86 8.73
CA LEU A 257 -21.06 -31.99 7.50
C LEU A 257 -19.55 -32.05 7.72
N ASN A 258 -19.01 -31.65 8.88
CA ASN A 258 -17.58 -31.87 9.22
C ASN A 258 -17.21 -33.37 9.36
N GLN A 259 -18.17 -34.29 9.28
CA GLN A 259 -17.91 -35.73 9.17
C GLN A 259 -17.56 -36.17 7.74
N HIS A 260 -17.82 -35.32 6.75
CA HIS A 260 -17.65 -35.60 5.32
C HIS A 260 -16.69 -34.59 4.65
N CYS A 261 -16.76 -33.32 5.06
CA CYS A 261 -15.96 -32.21 4.54
C CYS A 261 -14.73 -31.95 5.42
N ILE A 262 -13.61 -31.43 4.86
CA ILE A 262 -12.44 -31.06 5.68
C ILE A 262 -12.78 -29.93 6.66
N LYS A 263 -13.71 -29.03 6.26
CA LYS A 263 -14.20 -27.95 7.11
C LYS A 263 -15.59 -27.48 6.68
N THR A 264 -16.39 -27.07 7.65
CA THR A 264 -17.53 -26.16 7.41
C THR A 264 -17.43 -24.89 8.23
N ALA A 265 -18.01 -23.80 7.72
CA ALA A 265 -18.02 -22.50 8.37
C ALA A 265 -19.37 -21.79 8.22
N ASP A 266 -19.84 -21.19 9.32
CA ASP A 266 -21.02 -20.32 9.34
C ASP A 266 -20.54 -18.86 9.27
N PHE A 267 -20.62 -18.24 8.10
CA PHE A 267 -20.15 -16.86 7.92
C PHE A 267 -21.23 -15.81 8.22
N ARG A 268 -22.41 -16.20 8.71
CA ARG A 268 -23.54 -15.27 8.94
C ARG A 268 -23.24 -14.05 9.80
N GLY A 269 -22.23 -14.11 10.68
CA GLY A 269 -21.80 -13.01 11.55
C GLY A 269 -20.47 -12.34 11.18
N ILE A 270 -19.83 -12.64 10.04
CA ILE A 270 -18.48 -12.09 9.74
C ILE A 270 -18.45 -10.57 9.53
N PHE A 271 -19.62 -9.93 9.38
CA PHE A 271 -19.74 -8.48 9.23
C PHE A 271 -20.16 -7.76 10.52
N ASP A 272 -20.30 -8.45 11.66
CA ASP A 272 -20.85 -7.87 12.91
C ASP A 272 -20.10 -6.63 13.43
N TYR A 273 -18.82 -6.49 13.07
CA TYR A 273 -17.99 -5.33 13.41
C TYR A 273 -18.02 -4.19 12.38
N VAL A 274 -18.69 -4.36 11.23
CA VAL A 274 -18.60 -3.43 10.10
C VAL A 274 -19.68 -2.37 10.13
N GLN A 275 -19.29 -1.10 9.99
CA GLN A 275 -20.19 0.06 10.08
C GLN A 275 -20.59 0.67 8.74
N HIS A 276 -19.76 0.58 7.71
CA HIS A 276 -20.11 1.03 6.36
C HIS A 276 -21.12 0.07 5.70
N PRO A 277 -21.86 0.50 4.65
CA PRO A 277 -22.67 -0.40 3.83
C PRO A 277 -21.84 -1.56 3.29
N ILE A 278 -22.34 -2.79 3.43
CA ILE A 278 -21.67 -4.00 2.94
C ILE A 278 -22.44 -4.62 1.78
N PHE A 279 -23.78 -4.61 1.88
CA PHE A 279 -24.64 -5.21 0.88
C PHE A 279 -25.30 -4.16 -0.03
N SER A 280 -25.35 -4.44 -1.33
CA SER A 280 -26.09 -3.61 -2.29
C SER A 280 -27.59 -3.94 -2.32
N ASP A 281 -27.93 -5.18 -1.98
CA ASP A 281 -29.27 -5.76 -1.89
C ASP A 281 -29.31 -6.78 -0.73
N ASP A 282 -30.19 -7.80 -0.75
CA ASP A 282 -30.32 -8.77 0.34
C ASP A 282 -29.12 -9.72 0.55
N GLY A 283 -28.13 -9.79 -0.37
CA GLY A 283 -27.01 -10.73 -0.24
C GLY A 283 -25.74 -10.46 -1.07
N HIS A 284 -25.74 -9.56 -2.06
CA HIS A 284 -24.52 -9.24 -2.81
C HIS A 284 -23.67 -8.18 -2.11
N THR A 285 -22.37 -8.45 -2.00
CA THR A 285 -21.39 -7.62 -1.29
C THR A 285 -20.57 -6.73 -2.21
N GLY A 286 -20.28 -5.49 -1.77
CA GLY A 286 -19.30 -4.61 -2.41
C GLY A 286 -17.84 -4.99 -2.09
N PRO A 287 -16.85 -4.23 -2.59
CA PRO A 287 -15.42 -4.54 -2.43
C PRO A 287 -14.99 -4.80 -0.98
N LEU A 288 -15.43 -3.96 -0.03
CA LEU A 288 -15.15 -4.13 1.40
C LEU A 288 -15.70 -5.45 1.97
N GLY A 289 -16.91 -5.83 1.57
CA GLY A 289 -17.51 -7.10 1.98
C GLY A 289 -16.75 -8.30 1.40
N ASN A 290 -16.35 -8.22 0.12
CA ASN A 290 -15.56 -9.24 -0.56
C ASN A 290 -14.17 -9.42 0.08
N GLN A 291 -13.51 -8.33 0.48
CA GLN A 291 -12.24 -8.40 1.20
C GLN A 291 -12.39 -9.12 2.55
N ILE A 292 -13.43 -8.80 3.31
CA ILE A 292 -13.70 -9.43 4.62
C ILE A 292 -14.08 -10.91 4.48
N ILE A 293 -14.85 -11.28 3.45
CA ILE A 293 -15.11 -12.68 3.10
C ILE A 293 -13.76 -13.38 2.84
N ALA A 294 -12.93 -12.83 1.95
CA ALA A 294 -11.64 -13.42 1.60
C ALA A 294 -10.70 -13.60 2.80
N GLU A 295 -10.67 -12.65 3.74
CA GLU A 295 -9.90 -12.76 4.98
C GLU A 295 -10.35 -13.91 5.88
N ASN A 296 -11.67 -14.12 6.00
CA ASN A 296 -12.21 -15.25 6.75
C ASN A 296 -12.03 -16.59 6.01
N VAL A 297 -12.17 -16.63 4.68
CA VAL A 297 -11.86 -17.82 3.88
C VAL A 297 -10.38 -18.19 4.00
N PHE A 298 -9.49 -17.20 3.94
CA PHE A 298 -8.04 -17.39 4.08
C PHE A 298 -7.67 -17.97 5.44
N ALA A 299 -8.25 -17.46 6.52
CA ALA A 299 -8.00 -17.97 7.87
C ALA A 299 -8.37 -19.46 8.06
N ILE A 300 -9.39 -19.96 7.34
CA ILE A 300 -9.80 -21.38 7.40
C ILE A 300 -9.12 -22.27 6.36
N SER A 301 -8.65 -21.73 5.23
CA SER A 301 -7.99 -22.51 4.17
C SER A 301 -6.47 -22.57 4.31
N LEU A 302 -5.81 -21.53 4.84
CA LEU A 302 -4.36 -21.49 5.01
C LEU A 302 -3.79 -22.71 5.78
N PRO A 303 -4.38 -23.18 6.90
CA PRO A 303 -3.87 -24.36 7.61
C PRO A 303 -3.96 -25.65 6.79
N ILE A 304 -4.92 -25.73 5.87
CA ILE A 304 -5.16 -26.88 4.99
C ILE A 304 -4.09 -26.88 3.88
N VAL A 305 -3.93 -25.75 3.17
CA VAL A 305 -2.87 -25.54 2.16
C VAL A 305 -1.47 -25.80 2.74
N SER A 306 -1.24 -25.44 4.00
CA SER A 306 0.08 -25.56 4.65
C SER A 306 0.40 -26.98 5.16
N ALA A 307 -0.58 -27.90 5.21
CA ALA A 307 -0.41 -29.20 5.86
C ALA A 307 0.31 -30.25 4.99
N GLU A 308 0.31 -30.10 3.66
CA GLU A 308 0.91 -31.09 2.74
C GLU A 308 2.44 -31.22 2.88
N ASN A 309 3.14 -30.24 3.47
CA ASN A 309 4.62 -30.21 3.56
C ASN A 309 5.20 -30.54 4.95
N SER A 310 4.49 -31.36 5.73
CA SER A 310 4.97 -32.14 6.88
C SER A 310 6.04 -31.52 7.81
N LEU A 311 5.59 -30.74 8.81
CA LEU A 311 6.18 -30.79 10.14
C LEU A 311 5.11 -31.14 11.17
N SER A 312 5.37 -32.16 11.98
CA SER A 312 4.42 -32.66 12.96
C SER A 312 4.24 -31.67 14.12
N TYR A 313 3.20 -30.85 14.04
CA TYR A 313 2.56 -30.31 15.24
C TYR A 313 1.37 -31.21 15.61
N GLU A 314 1.45 -31.87 16.78
CA GLU A 314 0.22 -32.31 17.46
C GLU A 314 -0.52 -31.05 17.92
N THR A 315 -1.35 -30.48 17.04
CA THR A 315 -2.27 -29.40 17.38
C THR A 315 -3.40 -29.92 18.27
N LYS A 316 -3.08 -30.10 19.56
CA LYS A 316 -4.06 -29.92 20.65
C LYS A 316 -4.39 -28.44 20.83
N THR A 317 -4.80 -27.84 19.71
CA THR A 317 -5.43 -26.54 19.61
C THR A 317 -6.72 -26.77 18.83
N GLU A 318 -7.67 -27.44 19.49
CA GLU A 318 -9.06 -27.05 19.30
C GLU A 318 -9.13 -25.55 19.61
N PHE A 319 -9.02 -24.73 18.56
CA PHE A 319 -9.62 -23.40 18.63
C PHE A 319 -11.06 -23.64 19.07
N PRO A 320 -11.54 -23.04 20.17
CA PRO A 320 -12.95 -23.05 20.44
C PRO A 320 -13.61 -22.25 19.31
N VAL A 321 -14.09 -22.98 18.29
CA VAL A 321 -15.25 -22.56 17.52
C VAL A 321 -16.34 -22.45 18.58
N HIS A 322 -16.48 -21.24 19.13
CA HIS A 322 -17.41 -21.00 20.20
C HIS A 322 -18.79 -21.31 19.66
N TYR A 323 -19.34 -22.43 20.11
CA TYR A 323 -20.73 -22.77 19.91
C TYR A 323 -21.57 -21.63 20.47
N TYR A 324 -21.99 -20.72 19.60
CA TYR A 324 -23.04 -19.76 19.88
C TYR A 324 -24.34 -20.55 20.02
N THR A 325 -24.53 -21.16 21.19
CA THR A 325 -25.82 -21.69 21.60
C THR A 325 -26.81 -20.54 21.56
N SER A 326 -27.79 -20.63 20.67
CA SER A 326 -28.80 -19.62 20.41
C SER A 326 -29.75 -19.48 21.61
N ASN A 327 -29.29 -18.82 22.67
CA ASN A 327 -30.18 -18.17 23.61
C ASN A 327 -30.81 -16.98 22.88
N THR A 328 -32.02 -17.21 22.38
CA THR A 328 -32.81 -16.35 21.48
C THR A 328 -33.30 -15.03 22.09
N ASN A 329 -32.58 -14.47 23.07
CA ASN A 329 -32.95 -13.28 23.85
C ASN A 329 -31.75 -12.40 24.28
N GLN A 330 -30.53 -12.59 23.75
CA GLN A 330 -29.40 -11.67 24.04
C GLN A 330 -29.13 -10.75 22.85
N PHE A 331 -29.52 -9.48 23.01
CA PHE A 331 -29.20 -8.39 22.09
C PHE A 331 -27.80 -7.87 22.36
N THR A 332 -26.97 -7.78 21.33
CA THR A 332 -25.67 -7.09 21.40
C THR A 332 -25.89 -5.58 21.49
N ILE A 333 -25.40 -4.95 22.55
CA ILE A 333 -25.45 -3.49 22.70
C ILE A 333 -24.42 -2.87 21.77
N TYR A 334 -24.86 -2.00 20.84
CA TYR A 334 -23.97 -1.29 19.92
C TYR A 334 -23.88 0.20 20.28
N ALA A 335 -22.69 0.65 20.66
CA ALA A 335 -22.45 2.00 21.17
C ALA A 335 -21.04 2.54 20.84
N VAL A 336 -20.56 2.24 19.64
CA VAL A 336 -19.26 2.72 19.13
C VAL A 336 -19.22 4.25 19.07
N GLY A 337 -18.13 4.84 19.54
CA GLY A 337 -17.91 6.29 19.56
C GLY A 337 -18.84 7.08 20.50
N ALA A 338 -19.74 6.42 21.24
CA ALA A 338 -20.72 7.10 22.09
C ALA A 338 -20.07 7.74 23.33
N ASP A 339 -20.64 8.85 23.81
CA ASP A 339 -20.22 9.48 25.06
C ASP A 339 -21.11 9.02 26.23
N PHE A 340 -20.48 8.31 27.17
CA PHE A 340 -21.07 7.85 28.42
C PHE A 340 -20.34 8.41 29.65
N THR A 341 -19.69 9.57 29.53
CA THR A 341 -18.97 10.19 30.66
C THR A 341 -19.85 10.26 31.91
N GLY A 342 -19.36 9.69 33.01
CA GLY A 342 -20.05 9.72 34.32
C GLY A 342 -21.30 8.83 34.44
N ARG A 343 -21.59 7.96 33.47
CA ARG A 343 -22.78 7.09 33.49
C ARG A 343 -22.57 5.86 34.39
N ASN A 344 -23.68 5.29 34.87
CA ASN A 344 -23.69 4.09 35.69
C ASN A 344 -24.25 2.90 34.87
N PHE A 345 -23.48 1.82 34.80
CA PHE A 345 -23.85 0.54 34.17
C PHE A 345 -23.80 -0.61 35.19
N ASP A 346 -23.98 -0.31 36.48
CA ASP A 346 -23.83 -1.29 37.55
C ASP A 346 -24.82 -2.46 37.40
N GLY A 347 -24.32 -3.68 37.60
CA GLY A 347 -25.08 -4.93 37.47
C GLY A 347 -25.57 -5.27 36.06
N LEU A 348 -25.30 -4.43 35.05
CA LEU A 348 -25.79 -4.66 33.69
C LEU A 348 -25.09 -5.83 33.00
N TYR A 349 -25.85 -6.53 32.16
CA TYR A 349 -25.35 -7.65 31.37
C TYR A 349 -24.86 -7.14 30.01
N LEU A 350 -23.58 -6.76 29.95
CA LEU A 350 -22.93 -6.13 28.80
C LEU A 350 -22.05 -7.13 28.01
N ARG A 351 -22.36 -8.43 28.07
CA ARG A 351 -21.58 -9.45 27.35
C ARG A 351 -21.69 -9.21 25.86
N ASN A 352 -20.56 -9.30 25.17
CA ASN A 352 -20.43 -9.05 23.73
C ASN A 352 -20.83 -7.64 23.28
N ALA A 353 -21.10 -6.70 24.20
CA ALA A 353 -21.40 -5.30 23.86
C ALA A 353 -20.22 -4.64 23.12
N ILE A 354 -20.51 -3.78 22.16
CA ILE A 354 -19.52 -3.12 21.30
C ILE A 354 -19.49 -1.63 21.64
N PHE A 355 -18.46 -1.24 22.37
CA PHE A 355 -18.18 0.11 22.86
C PHE A 355 -16.96 0.74 22.16
N ASP A 356 -16.43 0.17 21.08
CA ASP A 356 -15.18 0.64 20.47
C ASP A 356 -15.17 2.16 20.25
N LYS A 357 -14.06 2.82 20.60
CA LYS A 357 -13.87 4.30 20.55
C LYS A 357 -14.84 5.11 21.44
N ALA A 358 -15.68 4.49 22.26
CA ALA A 358 -16.57 5.20 23.17
C ALA A 358 -15.81 5.93 24.28
N ASN A 359 -16.38 7.05 24.73
CA ASN A 359 -15.94 7.75 25.91
C ASN A 359 -16.64 7.16 27.15
N LEU A 360 -15.95 6.22 27.81
CA LEU A 360 -16.39 5.53 29.03
C LEU A 360 -15.72 6.14 30.27
N SER A 361 -15.36 7.42 30.26
CA SER A 361 -14.63 8.04 31.38
C SER A 361 -15.52 8.31 32.60
N ASN A 362 -14.98 8.09 33.79
CA ASN A 362 -15.69 8.20 35.08
C ASN A 362 -16.98 7.35 35.16
N VAL A 363 -17.06 6.28 34.37
CA VAL A 363 -18.17 5.34 34.37
C VAL A 363 -18.11 4.41 35.58
N SER A 364 -19.28 3.97 36.07
CA SER A 364 -19.37 2.86 37.02
C SER A 364 -19.78 1.58 36.31
N PHE A 365 -18.98 0.51 36.47
CA PHE A 365 -19.22 -0.84 35.93
C PHE A 365 -19.35 -1.89 37.06
N LYS A 366 -19.77 -1.47 38.25
CA LYS A 366 -19.76 -2.32 39.44
C LYS A 366 -20.68 -3.52 39.22
N ASP A 367 -20.17 -4.73 39.44
CA ASP A 367 -20.89 -6.00 39.23
C ASP A 367 -21.36 -6.28 37.78
N ALA A 368 -21.05 -5.41 36.81
CA ALA A 368 -21.40 -5.58 35.40
C ALA A 368 -20.73 -6.82 34.77
N LYS A 369 -21.29 -7.34 33.67
CA LYS A 369 -20.77 -8.53 32.95
C LYS A 369 -20.23 -8.13 31.58
N LEU A 370 -18.91 -7.93 31.46
CA LEU A 370 -18.24 -7.42 30.24
C LEU A 370 -17.43 -8.47 29.47
N SER A 371 -17.42 -9.74 29.91
CA SER A 371 -16.77 -10.84 29.19
C SER A 371 -17.28 -10.92 27.74
N GLY A 372 -16.36 -10.94 26.76
CA GLY A 372 -16.66 -10.94 25.33
C GLY A 372 -16.94 -9.56 24.72
N ALA A 373 -17.08 -8.49 25.53
CA ALA A 373 -17.34 -7.14 25.02
C ALA A 373 -16.16 -6.60 24.18
N SER A 374 -16.48 -5.84 23.13
CA SER A 374 -15.48 -5.05 22.41
C SER A 374 -15.43 -3.63 22.99
N LEU A 375 -14.23 -3.23 23.37
CA LEU A 375 -13.82 -2.03 24.08
C LEU A 375 -12.51 -1.53 23.44
N ALA A 376 -12.38 -1.61 22.12
CA ALA A 376 -11.16 -1.21 21.42
C ALA A 376 -11.05 0.32 21.40
N SER A 377 -9.88 0.85 21.79
CA SER A 377 -9.57 2.28 21.80
C SER A 377 -10.56 3.14 22.60
N VAL A 378 -11.13 2.60 23.68
CA VAL A 378 -12.06 3.34 24.56
C VAL A 378 -11.31 4.28 25.51
N ASN A 379 -11.97 5.35 25.92
CA ASN A 379 -11.47 6.18 27.03
C ASN A 379 -12.02 5.67 28.37
N LEU A 380 -11.18 5.04 29.20
CA LEU A 380 -11.52 4.57 30.55
C LEU A 380 -10.96 5.47 31.68
N ALA A 381 -10.63 6.73 31.38
CA ALA A 381 -10.07 7.64 32.37
C ALA A 381 -11.01 7.84 33.57
N GLY A 382 -10.52 7.56 34.79
CA GLY A 382 -11.31 7.68 36.03
C GLY A 382 -12.33 6.56 36.26
N THR A 383 -12.37 5.54 35.40
CA THR A 383 -13.29 4.39 35.52
C THR A 383 -12.62 3.26 36.30
N ASP A 384 -13.28 2.81 37.38
CA ASP A 384 -12.82 1.66 38.15
C ASP A 384 -13.12 0.36 37.40
N ILE A 385 -12.05 -0.34 37.02
CA ILE A 385 -12.12 -1.64 36.34
C ILE A 385 -11.49 -2.78 37.18
N SER A 386 -11.08 -2.49 38.42
CA SER A 386 -10.21 -3.33 39.25
C SER A 386 -10.69 -4.75 39.51
N ASN A 387 -11.98 -5.04 39.31
CA ASN A 387 -12.62 -6.34 39.55
C ASN A 387 -13.44 -6.84 38.34
N ILE A 388 -13.17 -6.34 37.13
CA ILE A 388 -13.94 -6.70 35.92
C ILE A 388 -13.40 -7.98 35.27
N ASP A 389 -14.32 -8.87 34.88
CA ASP A 389 -14.06 -10.01 34.01
C ASP A 389 -14.10 -9.56 32.54
N PHE A 390 -12.92 -9.42 31.94
CA PHE A 390 -12.71 -9.13 30.51
C PHE A 390 -12.38 -10.39 29.71
N SER A 391 -12.74 -11.59 30.20
CA SER A 391 -12.45 -12.83 29.49
C SER A 391 -13.03 -12.79 28.07
N ASN A 392 -12.19 -13.07 27.07
CA ASN A 392 -12.48 -13.01 25.63
C ASN A 392 -12.92 -11.63 25.11
N SER A 393 -12.75 -10.56 25.87
CA SER A 393 -13.06 -9.18 25.47
C SER A 393 -11.97 -8.61 24.54
N ASN A 394 -12.30 -7.58 23.76
CA ASN A 394 -11.34 -6.84 22.96
C ASN A 394 -11.05 -5.48 23.61
N LEU A 395 -9.81 -5.22 23.99
CA LEU A 395 -9.33 -3.97 24.60
C LEU A 395 -8.20 -3.35 23.75
N ALA A 396 -8.14 -3.67 22.45
CA ALA A 396 -7.04 -3.25 21.59
C ALA A 396 -6.96 -1.73 21.44
N GLY A 397 -5.75 -1.16 21.56
CA GLY A 397 -5.52 0.29 21.48
C GLY A 397 -6.02 1.11 22.68
N THR A 398 -6.50 0.48 23.76
CA THR A 398 -7.03 1.17 24.94
C THR A 398 -5.91 1.58 25.91
N ASP A 399 -5.97 2.79 26.45
CA ASP A 399 -5.04 3.25 27.50
C ASP A 399 -5.50 2.72 28.86
N LEU A 400 -4.74 1.78 29.41
CA LEU A 400 -4.96 1.14 30.71
C LEU A 400 -3.89 1.56 31.73
N SER A 401 -2.91 2.40 31.35
CA SER A 401 -1.74 2.76 32.17
C SER A 401 -2.08 3.39 33.52
N LYS A 402 -3.27 4.01 33.63
CA LYS A 402 -3.76 4.68 34.85
C LYS A 402 -4.91 3.96 35.54
N ASN A 403 -5.37 2.83 35.01
CA ASN A 403 -6.41 2.04 35.64
C ASN A 403 -5.78 1.08 36.67
N ASP A 404 -6.56 0.65 37.66
CA ASP A 404 -6.16 -0.46 38.53
C ASP A 404 -6.61 -1.77 37.87
N LEU A 405 -5.65 -2.66 37.59
CA LEU A 405 -5.92 -3.98 37.02
C LEU A 405 -5.92 -5.10 38.08
N SER A 406 -5.71 -4.84 39.38
CA SER A 406 -5.36 -5.85 40.40
C SER A 406 -6.14 -7.17 40.32
N ASN A 407 -7.48 -7.15 40.28
CA ASN A 407 -8.32 -8.36 40.23
C ASN A 407 -9.04 -8.56 38.87
N THR A 408 -8.59 -7.93 37.79
CA THR A 408 -9.14 -8.20 36.45
C THR A 408 -8.79 -9.61 35.96
N ILE A 409 -9.72 -10.18 35.19
CA ILE A 409 -9.52 -11.45 34.46
C ILE A 409 -9.31 -11.11 32.98
N LEU A 410 -8.16 -11.50 32.42
CA LEU A 410 -7.70 -11.12 31.07
C LEU A 410 -7.53 -12.33 30.11
N ARG A 411 -8.18 -13.46 30.44
CA ARG A 411 -8.04 -14.72 29.68
C ARG A 411 -8.69 -14.60 28.31
N GLY A 412 -7.97 -14.92 27.24
CA GLY A 412 -8.47 -14.77 25.87
C GLY A 412 -8.68 -13.31 25.40
N THR A 413 -8.31 -12.31 26.22
CA THR A 413 -8.53 -10.89 25.89
C THR A 413 -7.58 -10.45 24.77
N ASN A 414 -8.06 -9.64 23.83
CA ASN A 414 -7.18 -8.95 22.89
C ASN A 414 -6.70 -7.62 23.51
N LEU A 415 -5.41 -7.52 23.81
CA LEU A 415 -4.74 -6.31 24.31
C LEU A 415 -3.74 -5.75 23.29
N SER A 416 -3.89 -6.09 22.00
CA SER A 416 -2.97 -5.57 20.97
C SER A 416 -3.00 -4.05 20.93
N TYR A 417 -1.87 -3.37 20.76
CA TYR A 417 -1.75 -1.90 20.81
C TYR A 417 -2.18 -1.24 22.15
N ALA A 418 -2.56 -1.98 23.19
CA ALA A 418 -3.03 -1.40 24.44
C ALA A 418 -1.86 -0.83 25.26
N ASN A 419 -2.06 0.31 25.92
CA ASN A 419 -1.06 0.88 26.82
C ASN A 419 -1.23 0.29 28.23
N LEU A 420 -0.32 -0.60 28.62
CA LEU A 420 -0.24 -1.27 29.91
C LEU A 420 1.01 -0.80 30.70
N SER A 421 1.62 0.33 30.31
CA SER A 421 2.86 0.81 30.93
C SER A 421 2.68 1.07 32.43
N GLY A 422 3.69 0.68 33.21
CA GLY A 422 3.71 0.82 34.67
C GLY A 422 2.74 -0.08 35.46
N GLN A 423 1.92 -0.92 34.81
CA GLN A 423 0.92 -1.75 35.46
C GLN A 423 1.50 -2.91 36.28
N ASP A 424 0.84 -3.31 37.37
CA ASP A 424 1.16 -4.58 38.04
C ASP A 424 0.41 -5.75 37.38
N LEU A 425 1.16 -6.52 36.59
CA LEU A 425 0.68 -7.68 35.87
C LEU A 425 1.19 -8.99 36.47
N SER A 426 1.79 -8.92 37.67
CA SER A 426 2.50 -10.06 38.25
C SER A 426 1.56 -11.20 38.66
N GLY A 427 1.92 -12.43 38.28
CA GLY A 427 1.15 -13.64 38.57
C GLY A 427 -0.26 -13.73 37.97
N LYS A 428 -0.64 -12.83 37.04
CA LYS A 428 -1.94 -12.89 36.36
C LYS A 428 -2.01 -14.03 35.33
N ASP A 429 -3.19 -14.63 35.20
CA ASP A 429 -3.48 -15.59 34.14
C ASP A 429 -3.73 -14.89 32.80
N PHE A 430 -2.71 -14.94 31.93
CA PHE A 430 -2.73 -14.44 30.56
C PHE A 430 -3.02 -15.56 29.53
N THR A 431 -3.65 -16.68 29.91
CA THR A 431 -3.95 -17.78 28.97
C THR A 431 -4.82 -17.26 27.81
N GLY A 432 -4.32 -17.40 26.58
CA GLY A 432 -5.00 -16.96 25.37
C GLY A 432 -4.99 -15.44 25.10
N THR A 433 -4.39 -14.62 25.97
CA THR A 433 -4.33 -13.17 25.77
C THR A 433 -3.37 -12.79 24.63
N ILE A 434 -3.79 -11.87 23.76
CA ILE A 434 -2.98 -11.33 22.64
C ILE A 434 -2.36 -9.99 23.07
N LEU A 435 -1.05 -9.81 22.88
CA LEU A 435 -0.28 -8.64 23.36
C LEU A 435 0.58 -7.97 22.26
N ARG A 436 0.30 -8.25 20.99
CA ARG A 436 1.06 -7.70 19.86
C ARG A 436 0.99 -6.17 19.85
N GLU A 437 2.13 -5.51 19.70
CA GLU A 437 2.24 -4.04 19.73
C GLU A 437 1.73 -3.36 21.03
N ALA A 438 1.49 -4.12 22.10
CA ALA A 438 1.12 -3.56 23.40
C ALA A 438 2.31 -2.85 24.08
N ASP A 439 2.03 -1.80 24.86
CA ASP A 439 3.06 -1.15 25.68
C ASP A 439 3.13 -1.76 27.09
N LEU A 440 4.16 -2.55 27.36
CA LEU A 440 4.47 -3.14 28.67
C LEU A 440 5.67 -2.46 29.35
N SER A 441 6.11 -1.29 28.88
CA SER A 441 7.26 -0.58 29.46
C SER A 441 7.01 -0.28 30.96
N ASN A 442 8.02 -0.53 31.79
CA ASN A 442 7.96 -0.34 33.25
C ASN A 442 6.87 -1.15 34.02
N ALA A 443 6.09 -2.01 33.37
CA ALA A 443 5.12 -2.89 34.03
C ALA A 443 5.81 -3.93 34.95
N ASN A 444 5.19 -4.33 36.06
CA ASN A 444 5.69 -5.44 36.88
C ASN A 444 5.29 -6.78 36.25
N LEU A 445 6.23 -7.38 35.51
CA LEU A 445 6.07 -8.68 34.85
C LEU A 445 6.62 -9.86 35.71
N GLY A 446 6.48 -9.78 37.03
CA GLY A 446 6.89 -10.84 37.96
C GLY A 446 6.04 -12.11 37.80
N ASN A 447 6.67 -13.27 37.63
CA ASN A 447 5.99 -14.55 37.33
C ASN A 447 5.08 -14.53 36.08
N PHE A 448 5.25 -13.56 35.17
CA PHE A 448 4.56 -13.58 33.88
C PHE A 448 5.13 -14.72 33.01
N GLU A 449 4.26 -15.56 32.45
CA GLU A 449 4.66 -16.66 31.58
C GLU A 449 4.93 -16.15 30.17
N PHE A 450 6.19 -16.13 29.70
CA PHE A 450 6.52 -15.69 28.33
C PHE A 450 6.56 -16.83 27.30
N SER A 451 6.72 -18.07 27.75
CA SER A 451 6.91 -19.27 26.92
C SER A 451 5.82 -19.40 25.84
N GLY A 452 6.22 -19.56 24.59
CA GLY A 452 5.34 -19.74 23.43
C GLY A 452 4.48 -18.54 23.00
N ARG A 453 4.64 -17.35 23.61
CA ARG A 453 3.82 -16.18 23.26
C ARG A 453 4.29 -15.44 22.01
N ASP A 454 3.32 -14.93 21.24
CA ASP A 454 3.56 -13.90 20.25
C ASP A 454 3.57 -12.52 20.92
N LEU A 455 4.76 -11.90 20.99
CA LEU A 455 5.00 -10.55 21.47
C LEU A 455 5.56 -9.66 20.34
N THR A 456 5.15 -9.92 19.09
CA THR A 456 5.54 -9.12 17.94
C THR A 456 5.17 -7.65 18.15
N GLY A 457 6.14 -6.75 18.01
CA GLY A 457 5.95 -5.31 18.19
C GLY A 457 5.78 -4.82 19.64
N THR A 458 5.72 -5.70 20.63
CA THR A 458 5.45 -5.32 22.03
C THR A 458 6.59 -4.47 22.62
N ASN A 459 6.27 -3.37 23.31
CA ASN A 459 7.27 -2.58 24.03
C ASN A 459 7.57 -3.22 25.40
N LEU A 460 8.77 -3.79 25.51
CA LEU A 460 9.34 -4.39 26.72
C LEU A 460 10.58 -3.60 27.20
N SER A 461 10.71 -2.32 26.80
CA SER A 461 11.85 -1.49 27.17
C SER A 461 12.01 -1.35 28.69
N GLY A 462 13.27 -1.39 29.15
CA GLY A 462 13.63 -1.33 30.56
C GLY A 462 13.21 -2.53 31.42
N GLN A 463 12.56 -3.56 30.86
CA GLN A 463 12.07 -4.71 31.63
C GLN A 463 13.19 -5.59 32.19
N ASP A 464 13.00 -6.10 33.42
CA ASP A 464 13.83 -7.22 33.89
C ASP A 464 13.28 -8.54 33.33
N LEU A 465 13.98 -9.09 32.34
CA LEU A 465 13.70 -10.38 31.71
C LEU A 465 14.72 -11.45 32.12
N SER A 466 15.61 -11.15 33.07
CA SER A 466 16.68 -12.08 33.46
C SER A 466 16.12 -13.33 34.15
N GLY A 467 16.54 -14.50 33.66
CA GLY A 467 16.12 -15.80 34.18
C GLY A 467 14.68 -16.21 33.87
N LYS A 468 13.94 -15.44 33.05
CA LYS A 468 12.59 -15.83 32.60
C LYS A 468 12.65 -16.84 31.45
N ASP A 469 11.74 -17.81 31.45
CA ASP A 469 11.58 -18.73 30.32
C ASP A 469 10.91 -18.03 29.13
N LEU A 470 11.71 -17.78 28.09
CA LEU A 470 11.32 -17.18 26.83
C LEU A 470 11.36 -18.21 25.68
N THR A 471 11.27 -19.51 25.99
CA THR A 471 11.27 -20.59 24.99
C THR A 471 10.08 -20.42 24.03
N GLY A 472 10.33 -20.42 22.72
CA GLY A 472 9.27 -20.26 21.71
C GLY A 472 8.60 -18.88 21.65
N THR A 473 9.01 -17.90 22.45
CA THR A 473 8.48 -16.52 22.37
C THR A 473 8.92 -15.84 21.07
N ILE A 474 7.96 -15.27 20.33
CA ILE A 474 8.20 -14.46 19.12
C ILE A 474 8.43 -13.00 19.56
N LEU A 475 9.56 -12.42 19.16
CA LEU A 475 10.02 -11.08 19.58
C LEU A 475 10.36 -10.16 18.40
N ARG A 476 9.87 -10.51 17.20
CA ARG A 476 10.04 -9.67 16.00
C ARG A 476 9.46 -8.29 16.25
N GLU A 477 10.16 -7.25 15.81
CA GLU A 477 9.71 -5.85 15.93
C GLU A 477 9.48 -5.35 17.38
N ALA A 478 9.72 -6.18 18.41
CA ALA A 478 9.55 -5.82 19.81
C ALA A 478 10.62 -4.82 20.28
N ASP A 479 10.28 -3.96 21.25
CA ASP A 479 11.25 -3.07 21.89
C ASP A 479 11.86 -3.73 23.13
N LEU A 480 13.14 -4.07 23.06
CA LEU A 480 13.94 -4.59 24.17
C LEU A 480 15.04 -3.61 24.58
N SER A 481 14.96 -2.34 24.20
CA SER A 481 15.95 -1.33 24.57
C SER A 481 16.06 -1.19 26.08
N ASN A 482 17.29 -1.19 26.60
CA ASN A 482 17.60 -1.10 28.03
C ASN A 482 17.00 -2.22 28.94
N ALA A 483 16.36 -3.26 28.39
CA ALA A 483 15.89 -4.42 29.17
C ALA A 483 17.05 -5.26 29.73
N ASN A 484 16.87 -5.95 30.86
CA ASN A 484 17.89 -6.87 31.39
C ASN A 484 17.75 -8.26 30.74
N LEU A 485 18.58 -8.54 29.73
CA LEU A 485 18.62 -9.81 28.98
C LEU A 485 19.64 -10.82 29.56
N GLY A 486 19.92 -10.74 30.88
CA GLY A 486 21.04 -11.43 31.55
C GLY A 486 21.25 -12.90 31.19
N ASN A 487 20.19 -13.71 31.16
CA ASN A 487 20.23 -15.14 30.78
C ASN A 487 19.45 -15.46 29.49
N PHE A 488 19.18 -14.47 28.64
CA PHE A 488 18.47 -14.69 27.38
C PHE A 488 19.34 -15.49 26.39
N GLU A 489 18.77 -16.59 25.86
CA GLU A 489 19.38 -17.40 24.81
C GLU A 489 19.03 -16.82 23.43
N PHE A 490 19.99 -16.22 22.73
CA PHE A 490 19.75 -15.61 21.42
C PHE A 490 19.89 -16.59 20.24
N SER A 491 20.58 -17.71 20.45
CA SER A 491 20.92 -18.71 19.43
C SER A 491 19.68 -19.18 18.66
N GLY A 492 19.72 -19.12 17.33
CA GLY A 492 18.65 -19.53 16.42
C GLY A 492 17.37 -18.68 16.40
N ARG A 493 17.28 -17.57 17.16
CA ARG A 493 16.05 -16.76 17.22
C ARG A 493 15.86 -15.84 16.00
N ASP A 494 14.59 -15.64 15.61
CA ASP A 494 14.18 -14.53 14.74
C ASP A 494 13.96 -13.27 15.58
N LEU A 495 14.87 -12.30 15.44
CA LEU A 495 14.80 -10.96 16.02
C LEU A 495 14.69 -9.89 14.91
N THR A 496 14.03 -10.25 13.80
CA THR A 496 13.76 -9.31 12.70
C THR A 496 13.01 -8.08 13.22
N GLY A 497 13.57 -6.89 13.00
CA GLY A 497 12.98 -5.61 13.43
C GLY A 497 13.08 -5.27 14.92
N THR A 498 13.59 -6.17 15.77
CA THR A 498 13.65 -5.96 17.23
C THR A 498 14.57 -4.79 17.59
N ASN A 499 14.12 -3.88 18.46
CA ASN A 499 14.99 -2.84 19.02
C ASN A 499 15.82 -3.43 20.17
N LEU A 500 17.13 -3.58 19.96
CA LEU A 500 18.09 -4.05 20.96
C LEU A 500 19.04 -2.92 21.40
N SER A 501 18.72 -1.65 21.12
CA SER A 501 19.62 -0.53 21.42
C SER A 501 20.00 -0.43 22.90
N GLY A 502 21.26 -0.08 23.15
CA GLY A 502 21.85 0.01 24.50
C GLY A 502 22.11 -1.33 25.20
N GLN A 503 21.84 -2.48 24.57
CA GLN A 503 22.12 -3.79 25.16
C GLN A 503 23.62 -4.12 25.23
N ASP A 504 24.03 -4.84 26.28
CA ASP A 504 25.33 -5.52 26.30
C ASP A 504 25.19 -6.96 25.79
N LEU A 505 25.47 -7.14 24.50
CA LEU A 505 25.48 -8.44 23.85
C LEU A 505 26.88 -9.09 23.85
N SER A 506 27.85 -8.54 24.59
CA SER A 506 29.21 -9.07 24.57
C SER A 506 29.28 -10.48 25.17
N GLY A 507 29.92 -11.40 24.43
CA GLY A 507 30.05 -12.80 24.82
C GLY A 507 28.76 -13.64 24.75
N LYS A 508 27.66 -13.10 24.21
CA LYS A 508 26.43 -13.87 23.95
C LYS A 508 26.59 -14.76 22.71
N ASP A 509 26.08 -15.99 22.78
CA ASP A 509 25.93 -16.81 21.59
C ASP A 509 24.76 -16.31 20.74
N LEU A 510 25.09 -15.80 19.56
CA LEU A 510 24.16 -15.28 18.55
C LEU A 510 24.20 -16.16 17.28
N THR A 511 24.69 -17.41 17.38
CA THR A 511 24.72 -18.35 16.26
C THR A 511 23.31 -18.55 15.68
N GLY A 512 23.14 -18.41 14.37
CA GLY A 512 21.84 -18.56 13.70
C GLY A 512 20.78 -17.49 14.00
N THR A 513 21.06 -16.49 14.84
CA THR A 513 20.11 -15.38 15.11
C THR A 513 19.89 -14.54 13.84
N ILE A 514 18.62 -14.32 13.47
CA ILE A 514 18.21 -13.43 12.36
C ILE A 514 18.04 -12.03 12.93
N LEU A 515 18.74 -11.05 12.34
CA LEU A 515 18.82 -9.65 12.83
C LEU A 515 18.43 -8.62 11.77
N ARG A 516 17.76 -9.05 10.69
CA ARG A 516 17.31 -8.17 9.59
C ARG A 516 16.44 -7.06 10.17
N LYS A 517 16.67 -5.80 9.79
CA LYS A 517 15.98 -4.61 10.34
C LYS A 517 16.10 -4.39 11.86
N ALA A 518 16.88 -5.17 12.62
CA ALA A 518 17.01 -4.98 14.06
C ALA A 518 17.75 -3.66 14.37
N ASP A 519 17.44 -3.04 15.52
CA ASP A 519 18.23 -1.91 16.01
C ASP A 519 19.38 -2.38 16.89
N LEU A 520 20.61 -2.24 16.40
CA LEU A 520 21.85 -2.53 17.11
C LEU A 520 22.66 -1.26 17.41
N SER A 521 22.06 -0.06 17.33
CA SER A 521 22.74 1.17 17.71
C SER A 521 23.11 1.17 19.19
N ASN A 522 24.32 1.66 19.50
CA ASN A 522 24.87 1.69 20.87
C ASN A 522 24.98 0.33 21.58
N VAL A 523 24.81 -0.80 20.88
CA VAL A 523 24.99 -2.16 21.41
C VAL A 523 26.48 -2.51 21.53
N ASN A 524 26.89 -3.18 22.61
CA ASN A 524 28.25 -3.72 22.71
C ASN A 524 28.40 -5.01 21.89
N LEU A 525 28.78 -4.88 20.62
CA LEU A 525 28.96 -6.00 19.67
C LEU A 525 30.39 -6.63 19.72
N GLY A 526 31.10 -6.55 20.84
CA GLY A 526 32.52 -6.90 20.98
C GLY A 526 32.98 -8.16 20.23
N ASN A 527 32.50 -9.34 20.66
CA ASN A 527 32.80 -10.65 20.06
C ASN A 527 31.75 -11.12 19.03
N PHE A 528 30.95 -10.22 18.45
CA PHE A 528 29.92 -10.59 17.49
C PHE A 528 30.55 -11.06 16.16
N GLU A 529 30.24 -12.28 15.72
CA GLU A 529 30.67 -12.82 14.44
C GLU A 529 29.76 -12.30 13.31
N PHE A 530 30.27 -11.37 12.47
CA PHE A 530 29.52 -10.78 11.36
C PHE A 530 29.54 -11.62 10.07
N SER A 531 30.54 -12.50 9.92
CA SER A 531 30.82 -13.28 8.71
C SER A 531 29.58 -14.07 8.24
N GLY A 532 29.23 -13.94 6.97
CA GLY A 532 28.13 -14.65 6.31
C GLY A 532 26.70 -14.25 6.71
N ARG A 533 26.48 -13.26 7.60
CA ARG A 533 25.13 -12.90 8.06
C ARG A 533 24.34 -12.04 7.08
N ASP A 534 23.01 -12.24 7.05
CA ASP A 534 22.09 -11.24 6.49
C ASP A 534 21.75 -10.18 7.55
N LEU A 535 22.27 -8.97 7.35
CA LEU A 535 21.98 -7.78 8.14
C LEU A 535 21.21 -6.74 7.32
N THR A 536 20.43 -7.18 6.32
CA THR A 536 19.57 -6.30 5.51
C THR A 536 18.67 -5.44 6.40
N GLY A 537 18.76 -4.11 6.25
CA GLY A 537 17.96 -3.15 7.01
C GLY A 537 18.42 -2.85 8.45
N THR A 538 19.45 -3.53 8.97
CA THR A 538 19.86 -3.44 10.39
C THR A 538 20.45 -2.07 10.70
N ASN A 539 20.08 -1.46 11.84
CA ASN A 539 20.73 -0.24 12.32
C ASN A 539 22.06 -0.60 13.02
N LEU A 540 23.18 -0.25 12.40
CA LEU A 540 24.55 -0.38 12.91
C LEU A 540 25.21 1.00 13.08
N SER A 541 24.41 2.08 13.17
CA SER A 541 24.93 3.44 13.31
C SER A 541 25.81 3.59 14.56
N GLY A 542 26.90 4.35 14.42
CA GLY A 542 27.89 4.58 15.47
C GLY A 542 28.70 3.36 15.91
N GLN A 543 28.50 2.16 15.33
CA GLN A 543 29.18 0.94 15.76
C GLN A 543 30.68 0.93 15.41
N ASP A 544 31.51 0.35 16.29
CA ASP A 544 32.90 0.04 15.95
C ASP A 544 32.98 -1.27 15.17
N LEU A 545 33.03 -1.16 13.84
CA LEU A 545 33.19 -2.28 12.92
C LEU A 545 34.65 -2.47 12.48
N SER A 546 35.59 -1.70 13.05
CA SER A 546 36.99 -1.77 12.62
C SER A 546 37.65 -3.10 12.99
N GLY A 547 38.29 -3.72 12.00
CA GLY A 547 38.96 -5.02 12.16
C GLY A 547 38.05 -6.23 12.31
N LYS A 548 36.72 -6.08 12.23
CA LYS A 548 35.77 -7.21 12.26
C LYS A 548 35.71 -7.91 10.90
N ASP A 549 35.62 -9.25 10.91
CA ASP A 549 35.38 -10.02 9.69
C ASP A 549 33.92 -9.90 9.23
N LEU A 550 33.73 -9.15 8.15
CA LEU A 550 32.44 -8.94 7.48
C LEU A 550 32.39 -9.69 6.13
N THR A 551 33.20 -10.74 5.95
CA THR A 551 33.21 -11.56 4.72
C THR A 551 31.82 -12.18 4.50
N GLY A 552 31.25 -12.00 3.31
CA GLY A 552 29.92 -12.54 2.98
C GLY A 552 28.72 -11.89 3.68
N THR A 553 28.91 -10.90 4.56
CA THR A 553 27.81 -10.18 5.21
C THR A 553 27.00 -9.36 4.19
N ILE A 554 25.67 -9.51 4.21
CA ILE A 554 24.73 -8.72 3.40
C ILE A 554 24.32 -7.48 4.19
N LEU A 555 24.54 -6.28 3.61
CA LEU A 555 24.33 -4.98 4.28
C LEU A 555 23.34 -4.08 3.53
N ARG A 556 22.58 -4.62 2.59
CA ARG A 556 21.58 -3.87 1.79
C ARG A 556 20.60 -3.16 2.73
N LYS A 557 20.37 -1.86 2.54
CA LYS A 557 19.51 -1.03 3.41
C LYS A 557 19.94 -0.92 4.88
N ALA A 558 21.11 -1.43 5.29
CA ALA A 558 21.59 -1.27 6.65
C ALA A 558 21.96 0.20 6.92
N ASP A 559 21.88 0.63 8.18
CA ASP A 559 22.39 1.93 8.60
C ASP A 559 23.83 1.79 9.12
N LEU A 560 24.79 2.41 8.42
CA LEU A 560 26.19 2.49 8.79
C LEU A 560 26.63 3.95 9.04
N SER A 561 25.69 4.89 9.21
CA SER A 561 26.01 6.29 9.50
C SER A 561 26.85 6.39 10.79
N ASN A 562 27.92 7.18 10.74
CA ASN A 562 28.87 7.37 11.85
C ASN A 562 29.57 6.10 12.40
N ALA A 563 29.39 4.92 11.81
CA ALA A 563 30.10 3.69 12.19
C ALA A 563 31.60 3.77 11.86
N ASN A 564 32.47 3.14 12.64
CA ASN A 564 33.91 3.08 12.33
C ASN A 564 34.20 1.98 11.30
N LEU A 565 34.38 2.38 10.04
CA LEU A 565 34.62 1.49 8.90
C LEU A 565 36.12 1.33 8.55
N GLY A 566 37.04 1.58 9.48
CA GLY A 566 38.49 1.70 9.23
C GLY A 566 39.12 0.61 8.34
N ASN A 567 38.89 -0.67 8.66
CA ASN A 567 39.37 -1.82 7.85
C ASN A 567 38.25 -2.51 7.03
N PHE A 568 37.13 -1.83 6.80
CA PHE A 568 36.05 -2.36 5.97
C PHE A 568 36.47 -2.40 4.50
N GLU A 569 36.35 -3.59 3.90
CA GLU A 569 36.58 -3.86 2.46
C GLU A 569 35.28 -3.63 1.68
N PHE A 570 35.24 -2.60 0.83
CA PHE A 570 34.04 -2.23 0.04
C PHE A 570 33.97 -2.93 -1.33
N SER A 571 35.11 -3.36 -1.87
CA SER A 571 35.25 -3.88 -3.23
C SER A 571 34.29 -5.04 -3.50
N GLY A 572 33.48 -4.93 -4.56
CA GLY A 572 32.53 -5.94 -5.01
C GLY A 572 31.28 -6.15 -4.13
N ARG A 573 31.05 -5.36 -3.08
CA ARG A 573 29.84 -5.52 -2.23
C ARG A 573 28.57 -4.95 -2.84
N ASP A 574 27.45 -5.58 -2.53
CA ASP A 574 26.12 -4.97 -2.72
C ASP A 574 25.76 -4.14 -1.48
N LEU A 575 25.77 -2.81 -1.64
CA LEU A 575 25.36 -1.82 -0.66
C LEU A 575 24.09 -1.08 -1.11
N THR A 576 23.23 -1.71 -1.92
CA THR A 576 21.94 -1.16 -2.36
C THR A 576 21.13 -0.65 -1.18
N GLY A 577 20.77 0.64 -1.18
CA GLY A 577 19.96 1.27 -0.14
C GLY A 577 20.66 1.57 1.19
N THR A 578 21.95 1.27 1.34
CA THR A 578 22.68 1.39 2.62
C THR A 578 22.89 2.86 2.99
N ASN A 579 22.69 3.23 4.26
CA ASN A 579 23.04 4.56 4.75
C ASN A 579 24.54 4.60 5.12
N LEU A 580 25.30 5.43 4.40
CA LEU A 580 26.73 5.70 4.58
C LEU A 580 26.97 7.19 4.87
N SER A 581 25.94 7.92 5.31
CA SER A 581 26.03 9.37 5.54
C SER A 581 27.13 9.73 6.57
N GLY A 582 27.81 10.83 6.30
CA GLY A 582 28.94 11.35 7.08
C GLY A 582 30.20 10.46 7.09
N GLN A 583 30.25 9.37 6.33
CA GLN A 583 31.40 8.46 6.31
C GLN A 583 32.62 9.06 5.60
N ASP A 584 33.81 8.77 6.13
CA ASP A 584 35.06 8.98 5.41
C ASP A 584 35.44 7.72 4.63
N LEU A 585 35.19 7.74 3.33
CA LEU A 585 35.57 6.69 2.38
C LEU A 585 36.81 7.09 1.57
N SER A 586 37.56 8.13 1.98
CA SER A 586 38.80 8.50 1.32
C SER A 586 39.81 7.33 1.40
N GLY A 587 40.40 7.00 0.24
CA GLY A 587 41.32 5.85 0.11
C GLY A 587 40.66 4.47 0.12
N LYS A 588 39.32 4.35 0.14
CA LYS A 588 38.62 3.06 -0.02
C LYS A 588 38.50 2.65 -1.48
N ASP A 589 38.64 1.35 -1.77
CA ASP A 589 38.35 0.78 -3.09
C ASP A 589 36.85 0.47 -3.22
N LEU A 590 36.14 1.23 -4.08
CA LEU A 590 34.74 0.99 -4.42
C LEU A 590 34.59 0.21 -5.74
N THR A 591 35.65 -0.42 -6.26
CA THR A 591 35.59 -1.23 -7.49
C THR A 591 34.48 -2.28 -7.40
N LYS A 592 33.59 -2.32 -8.40
CA LYS A 592 32.42 -3.23 -8.47
C LYS A 592 31.39 -3.12 -7.32
N THR A 593 31.54 -2.18 -6.38
CA THR A 593 30.53 -1.95 -5.33
C THR A 593 29.23 -1.40 -5.94
N ILE A 594 28.08 -1.99 -5.59
CA ILE A 594 26.75 -1.50 -6.01
C ILE A 594 26.26 -0.49 -4.97
N LEU A 595 25.90 0.72 -5.41
CA LEU A 595 25.50 1.85 -4.56
C LEU A 595 24.12 2.41 -4.91
N SER A 596 23.34 1.73 -5.75
CA SER A 596 21.98 2.14 -6.11
C SER A 596 21.10 2.34 -4.85
N GLY A 597 20.48 3.51 -4.72
CA GLY A 597 19.64 3.85 -3.58
C GLY A 597 20.39 4.13 -2.27
N ALA A 598 21.73 4.04 -2.25
CA ALA A 598 22.50 4.33 -1.04
C ALA A 598 22.40 5.81 -0.65
N ASP A 599 22.46 6.09 0.65
CA ASP A 599 22.60 7.44 1.17
C ASP A 599 24.10 7.74 1.36
N LEU A 600 24.63 8.65 0.55
CA LEU A 600 26.00 9.16 0.62
C LEU A 600 26.04 10.61 1.12
N THR A 601 24.99 11.07 1.83
CA THR A 601 24.90 12.46 2.32
C THR A 601 26.11 12.82 3.19
N ASP A 602 26.79 13.91 2.87
CA ASP A 602 28.02 14.37 3.51
C ASP A 602 29.17 13.34 3.56
N THR A 603 29.14 12.28 2.73
CA THR A 603 30.21 11.27 2.63
C THR A 603 31.44 11.83 1.88
N VAL A 604 32.64 11.59 2.41
CA VAL A 604 33.90 11.87 1.71
C VAL A 604 34.23 10.69 0.78
N LEU A 605 34.00 10.85 -0.51
CA LEU A 605 34.25 9.80 -1.51
C LEU A 605 35.71 9.77 -2.01
N PRO A 606 36.24 8.60 -2.41
CA PRO A 606 37.56 8.48 -3.02
C PRO A 606 37.67 9.24 -4.36
N ASP A 607 38.88 9.51 -4.83
CA ASP A 607 39.12 10.21 -6.11
C ASP A 607 39.09 9.28 -7.33
N GLY A 608 39.30 7.97 -7.11
CA GLY A 608 39.13 6.93 -8.11
C GLY A 608 37.97 6.00 -7.77
N THR A 609 37.63 5.12 -8.72
CA THR A 609 36.58 4.08 -8.59
C THR A 609 35.14 4.57 -8.61
N LEU A 610 34.85 5.82 -9.03
CA LEU A 610 33.48 6.34 -9.13
C LEU A 610 32.84 6.25 -10.53
N SER A 611 33.62 6.03 -11.59
CA SER A 611 33.15 5.83 -12.97
C SER A 611 32.54 4.44 -13.21
N GLU A 612 31.80 4.30 -14.32
CA GLU A 612 31.08 3.08 -14.76
C GLU A 612 30.04 2.54 -13.75
N LYS A 613 29.51 3.37 -12.86
CA LYS A 613 28.62 2.94 -11.76
C LYS A 613 27.13 3.14 -12.02
N ASN A 614 26.32 2.32 -11.35
CA ASN A 614 24.90 2.59 -11.17
C ASN A 614 24.67 3.28 -9.82
N PHE A 615 24.23 4.52 -9.88
CA PHE A 615 23.83 5.38 -8.77
C PHE A 615 22.35 5.78 -8.86
N GLN A 616 21.53 4.94 -9.48
CA GLN A 616 20.08 5.14 -9.50
C GLN A 616 19.55 5.32 -8.07
N SER A 617 18.80 6.40 -7.83
CA SER A 617 18.20 6.80 -6.55
C SER A 617 19.20 7.02 -5.40
N THR A 618 20.50 7.17 -5.68
CA THR A 618 21.53 7.48 -4.68
C THR A 618 21.43 8.94 -4.24
N LEU A 619 21.65 9.22 -2.96
CA LEU A 619 21.68 10.58 -2.41
C LEU A 619 23.12 11.07 -2.31
N PHE A 620 23.49 12.11 -3.05
CA PHE A 620 24.81 12.77 -3.01
C PHE A 620 24.78 14.11 -2.26
N ASN A 621 23.80 14.29 -1.36
CA ASN A 621 23.55 15.60 -0.75
C ASN A 621 24.78 16.07 0.04
N GLY A 622 25.21 17.31 -0.17
CA GLY A 622 26.42 17.88 0.45
C GLY A 622 27.77 17.33 -0.03
N VAL A 623 27.81 16.28 -0.86
CA VAL A 623 29.04 15.61 -1.28
C VAL A 623 29.91 16.51 -2.18
N ASP A 624 31.22 16.50 -1.96
CA ASP A 624 32.17 17.12 -2.87
C ASP A 624 32.57 16.15 -3.99
N LEU A 625 31.97 16.33 -5.17
CA LEU A 625 32.28 15.60 -6.40
C LEU A 625 33.23 16.39 -7.33
N SER A 626 33.76 17.53 -6.88
CA SER A 626 34.56 18.39 -7.76
C SER A 626 35.85 17.72 -8.24
N GLY A 627 36.13 17.85 -9.53
CA GLY A 627 37.29 17.21 -10.18
C GLY A 627 37.26 15.68 -10.25
N LYS A 628 36.23 14.99 -9.74
CA LYS A 628 36.17 13.53 -9.70
C LYS A 628 35.72 12.92 -11.04
N ASP A 629 36.16 11.69 -11.29
CA ASP A 629 35.75 10.91 -12.46
C ASP A 629 34.48 10.10 -12.18
N LEU A 630 33.37 10.53 -12.79
CA LEU A 630 32.05 9.91 -12.71
C LEU A 630 31.62 9.33 -14.07
N SER A 631 32.51 9.33 -15.07
CA SER A 631 32.17 9.00 -16.46
C SER A 631 31.50 7.63 -16.62
N HIS A 632 30.67 7.49 -17.66
CA HIS A 632 29.86 6.30 -17.96
C HIS A 632 28.85 5.87 -16.85
N SER A 633 28.66 6.66 -15.79
CA SER A 633 27.76 6.32 -14.67
C SER A 633 26.30 6.72 -14.91
N LYS A 634 25.38 6.09 -14.18
CA LYS A 634 23.92 6.31 -14.26
C LYS A 634 23.40 6.94 -12.97
N PHE A 635 22.64 8.03 -13.09
CA PHE A 635 22.15 8.85 -11.98
C PHE A 635 20.63 9.00 -12.01
N TYR A 636 19.90 7.96 -12.41
CA TYR A 636 18.44 8.02 -12.54
C TYR A 636 17.79 8.32 -11.18
N TYR A 637 17.03 9.41 -11.07
CA TYR A 637 16.37 9.83 -9.82
C TYR A 637 17.33 10.05 -8.63
N ALA A 638 18.62 10.30 -8.89
CA ALA A 638 19.59 10.63 -7.84
C ALA A 638 19.40 12.07 -7.34
N SER A 639 19.69 12.34 -6.06
CA SER A 639 19.69 13.71 -5.51
C SER A 639 21.11 14.27 -5.35
N PHE A 640 21.24 15.58 -5.53
CA PHE A 640 22.49 16.34 -5.50
C PHE A 640 22.35 17.65 -4.70
N ASP A 641 21.44 17.73 -3.73
CA ASP A 641 21.20 18.95 -2.97
C ASP A 641 22.50 19.42 -2.28
N ASN A 642 22.96 20.63 -2.56
CA ASN A 642 24.23 21.18 -2.06
C ASN A 642 25.50 20.37 -2.43
N ALA A 643 25.42 19.43 -3.38
CA ALA A 643 26.57 18.69 -3.90
C ALA A 643 27.45 19.59 -4.79
N ASN A 644 28.77 19.41 -4.78
CA ASN A 644 29.69 20.18 -5.62
C ASN A 644 30.09 19.40 -6.88
N LEU A 645 29.72 19.88 -8.07
CA LEU A 645 29.99 19.20 -9.35
C LEU A 645 30.98 19.97 -10.24
N GLU A 646 31.61 21.04 -9.74
CA GLU A 646 32.56 21.85 -10.50
C GLU A 646 33.78 21.03 -10.97
N ASN A 647 34.16 21.14 -12.24
CA ASN A 647 35.27 20.40 -12.87
C ASN A 647 35.13 18.86 -12.86
N ALA A 648 33.96 18.30 -12.52
CA ALA A 648 33.75 16.86 -12.55
C ALA A 648 33.78 16.31 -14.00
N ASN A 649 34.33 15.11 -14.19
CA ASN A 649 34.18 14.38 -15.46
C ASN A 649 32.87 13.60 -15.44
N LEU A 650 31.87 14.13 -16.16
CA LEU A 650 30.55 13.56 -16.36
C LEU A 650 30.39 12.99 -17.77
N ALA A 651 31.47 12.77 -18.52
CA ALA A 651 31.38 12.28 -19.89
C ALA A 651 30.64 10.92 -19.96
N TRP A 652 29.77 10.74 -20.96
CA TRP A 652 28.95 9.54 -21.17
C TRP A 652 28.02 9.14 -20.00
N THR A 653 27.77 10.04 -19.05
CA THR A 653 26.85 9.78 -17.93
C THR A 653 25.38 9.83 -18.35
N GLN A 654 24.51 9.21 -17.55
CA GLN A 654 23.08 9.11 -17.82
C GLN A 654 22.27 9.60 -16.61
N PHE A 655 21.91 10.88 -16.62
CA PHE A 655 20.91 11.48 -15.74
C PHE A 655 19.52 11.31 -16.37
N LEU A 656 18.54 10.95 -15.52
CA LEU A 656 17.13 10.84 -15.88
C LEU A 656 16.29 11.37 -14.72
N GLN A 657 15.47 12.40 -14.96
CA GLN A 657 14.64 13.05 -13.95
C GLN A 657 15.42 13.41 -12.67
N VAL A 658 16.49 14.19 -12.86
CA VAL A 658 17.34 14.73 -11.78
C VAL A 658 17.17 16.24 -11.71
N ASP A 659 17.02 16.78 -10.51
CA ASP A 659 17.07 18.22 -10.28
C ASP A 659 18.49 18.62 -9.85
N LEU A 660 19.13 19.49 -10.63
CA LEU A 660 20.43 20.07 -10.33
C LEU A 660 20.34 21.51 -9.85
N THR A 661 19.16 22.12 -9.78
CA THR A 661 18.99 23.53 -9.38
C THR A 661 19.41 23.84 -7.95
N ASN A 662 19.55 22.81 -7.10
CA ASN A 662 20.00 22.92 -5.71
C ASN A 662 21.49 22.58 -5.51
N ILE A 663 22.26 22.26 -6.57
CA ILE A 663 23.69 21.95 -6.40
C ILE A 663 24.47 23.16 -5.86
N LYS A 664 25.62 22.88 -5.24
CA LYS A 664 26.49 23.89 -4.65
C LYS A 664 26.86 24.96 -5.68
N HIS A 665 26.75 26.22 -5.27
CA HIS A 665 26.93 27.41 -6.11
C HIS A 665 26.02 27.50 -7.36
N LYS A 666 25.05 26.59 -7.56
CA LYS A 666 24.32 26.41 -8.84
C LYS A 666 25.26 26.28 -10.03
N SER A 667 26.31 25.46 -9.90
CA SER A 667 27.49 25.52 -10.78
C SER A 667 27.92 24.14 -11.31
N LEU A 668 28.05 24.04 -12.63
CA LEU A 668 28.75 22.97 -13.34
C LEU A 668 30.01 23.52 -14.03
N ALA A 669 30.60 24.59 -13.46
CA ALA A 669 31.74 25.26 -14.06
C ALA A 669 32.92 24.30 -14.28
N GLY A 670 33.47 24.32 -15.49
CA GLY A 670 34.59 23.47 -15.90
C GLY A 670 34.28 21.97 -16.03
N ALA A 671 33.06 21.51 -15.80
CA ALA A 671 32.70 20.09 -15.91
C ALA A 671 32.73 19.59 -17.37
N ASP A 672 33.07 18.31 -17.56
CA ASP A 672 33.01 17.65 -18.86
C ASP A 672 31.71 16.84 -18.99
N LEU A 673 30.77 17.30 -19.83
CA LEU A 673 29.48 16.67 -20.10
C LEU A 673 29.46 16.00 -21.49
N THR A 674 30.64 15.70 -22.08
CA THR A 674 30.75 15.12 -23.43
C THR A 674 29.95 13.83 -23.56
N ASP A 675 29.06 13.76 -24.54
CA ASP A 675 28.16 12.62 -24.82
C ASP A 675 27.31 12.17 -23.59
N ALA A 676 27.15 13.02 -22.58
CA ALA A 676 26.29 12.79 -21.43
C ALA A 676 24.80 13.00 -21.77
N SER A 677 23.90 12.45 -20.94
CA SER A 677 22.45 12.58 -21.10
C SER A 677 21.82 13.16 -19.83
N PHE A 678 20.98 14.18 -20.01
CA PHE A 678 20.24 14.92 -18.99
C PHE A 678 18.73 14.85 -19.28
N SER A 679 18.25 13.66 -19.63
CA SER A 679 16.87 13.47 -20.09
C SER A 679 15.88 13.82 -18.98
N HIS A 680 14.93 14.71 -19.24
CA HIS A 680 13.98 15.22 -18.23
C HIS A 680 14.63 15.83 -16.97
N ALA A 681 15.90 16.26 -17.02
CA ALA A 681 16.56 16.87 -15.86
C ALA A 681 16.24 18.38 -15.75
N ASN A 682 16.26 18.92 -14.54
CA ASN A 682 16.14 20.35 -14.30
C ASN A 682 17.53 20.95 -14.03
N LEU A 683 17.94 21.86 -14.91
CA LEU A 683 19.22 22.58 -14.86
C LEU A 683 18.98 24.10 -14.94
N SER A 684 17.76 24.59 -14.71
CA SER A 684 17.41 26.01 -14.84
C SER A 684 18.31 26.92 -13.99
N GLY A 685 18.80 28.01 -14.62
CA GLY A 685 19.73 28.96 -14.01
C GLY A 685 21.11 28.44 -13.60
N ILE A 686 21.55 27.25 -14.04
CA ILE A 686 22.88 26.70 -13.73
C ILE A 686 24.00 27.43 -14.50
N ASN A 687 25.10 27.71 -13.80
CA ASN A 687 26.32 28.26 -14.38
C ASN A 687 27.13 27.18 -15.13
N LEU A 688 27.27 27.37 -16.45
CA LEU A 688 28.01 26.49 -17.37
C LEU A 688 29.40 27.01 -17.75
N SER A 689 29.98 27.94 -16.96
CA SER A 689 31.27 28.56 -17.26
C SER A 689 32.40 27.56 -17.51
N GLY A 690 32.91 27.50 -18.74
CA GLY A 690 33.97 26.58 -19.15
C GLY A 690 33.53 25.12 -19.36
N ALA A 691 32.26 24.77 -19.12
CA ALA A 691 31.76 23.41 -19.29
C ALA A 691 31.89 22.92 -20.75
N ILE A 692 32.08 21.61 -20.94
CA ILE A 692 32.16 20.96 -22.26
C ILE A 692 30.83 20.24 -22.51
N LEU A 693 30.09 20.65 -23.54
CA LEU A 693 28.74 20.18 -23.87
C LEU A 693 28.69 19.49 -25.25
N ALA A 694 29.80 18.90 -25.69
CA ALA A 694 29.89 18.26 -27.01
C ALA A 694 29.05 16.97 -27.03
N GLY A 695 28.13 16.83 -27.98
CA GLY A 695 27.25 15.65 -28.09
C GLY A 695 26.21 15.47 -26.96
N THR A 696 26.14 16.38 -25.99
CA THR A 696 25.29 16.22 -24.80
C THR A 696 23.80 16.20 -25.16
N ASN A 697 23.06 15.24 -24.60
CA ASN A 697 21.62 15.09 -24.77
C ASN A 697 20.84 15.78 -23.64
N PHE A 698 20.00 16.75 -23.98
CA PHE A 698 19.11 17.48 -23.07
C PHE A 698 17.61 17.25 -23.39
N TRP A 699 17.25 16.11 -23.99
CA TRP A 699 15.86 15.80 -24.35
C TRP A 699 14.91 15.99 -23.16
N LYS A 700 13.91 16.89 -23.32
CA LYS A 700 12.94 17.29 -22.28
C LYS A 700 13.53 17.86 -20.99
N ALA A 701 14.79 18.29 -20.99
CA ALA A 701 15.37 19.02 -19.86
C ALA A 701 14.79 20.44 -19.74
N ASP A 702 14.87 21.01 -18.54
CA ASP A 702 14.72 22.44 -18.30
C ASP A 702 16.11 23.08 -18.24
N LEU A 703 16.40 23.94 -19.20
CA LEU A 703 17.61 24.77 -19.36
C LEU A 703 17.24 26.27 -19.42
N SER A 704 16.11 26.66 -18.83
CA SER A 704 15.64 28.04 -18.84
C SER A 704 16.63 29.00 -18.15
N GLY A 705 16.81 30.18 -18.74
CA GLY A 705 17.70 31.24 -18.25
C GLY A 705 19.20 30.98 -18.37
N LEU A 706 19.64 29.93 -19.09
CA LEU A 706 21.06 29.57 -19.19
C LEU A 706 21.87 30.46 -20.13
N ASP A 707 23.11 30.76 -19.72
CA ASP A 707 24.09 31.44 -20.56
C ASP A 707 25.04 30.42 -21.21
N PHE A 708 24.88 30.19 -22.52
CA PHE A 708 25.74 29.32 -23.30
C PHE A 708 26.95 30.04 -23.88
N THR A 709 27.07 31.37 -23.73
CA THR A 709 28.24 32.13 -24.19
C THR A 709 29.50 31.85 -23.36
N VAL A 710 29.32 31.35 -22.14
CA VAL A 710 30.40 30.94 -21.24
C VAL A 710 30.78 29.46 -21.36
N ALA A 711 30.05 28.64 -22.12
CA ALA A 711 30.38 27.24 -22.37
C ALA A 711 31.54 27.10 -23.36
N SER A 712 32.40 26.09 -23.21
CA SER A 712 33.63 25.96 -24.00
C SER A 712 33.42 25.25 -25.35
N GLN A 713 32.56 24.24 -25.38
CA GLN A 713 32.19 23.45 -26.55
C GLN A 713 30.71 23.05 -26.44
N ILE A 714 29.99 23.05 -27.56
CA ILE A 714 28.53 22.84 -27.62
C ILE A 714 28.12 22.32 -29.01
N GLN A 715 29.02 21.60 -29.67
CA GLN A 715 28.77 21.10 -31.03
C GLN A 715 28.05 19.75 -30.94
N GLY A 716 26.89 19.64 -31.61
CA GLY A 716 26.12 18.40 -31.67
C GLY A 716 25.25 18.10 -30.43
N ALA A 717 24.99 19.09 -29.58
CA ALA A 717 24.08 18.92 -28.45
C ALA A 717 22.62 18.79 -28.92
N MET A 718 21.85 17.96 -28.20
CA MET A 718 20.45 17.66 -28.51
C MET A 718 19.54 18.40 -27.53
N PHE A 719 18.75 19.35 -28.02
CA PHE A 719 17.80 20.17 -27.26
C PHE A 719 16.35 19.87 -27.68
N ILE A 720 16.03 18.59 -27.91
CA ILE A 720 14.72 18.16 -28.42
C ILE A 720 13.68 18.26 -27.28
N GLU A 721 12.55 18.94 -27.53
CA GLU A 721 11.48 19.17 -26.54
C GLU A 721 11.98 19.82 -25.22
N THR A 722 13.15 20.47 -25.24
CA THR A 722 13.80 21.12 -24.09
C THR A 722 13.22 22.51 -23.82
N ASP A 723 13.10 22.93 -22.56
CA ASP A 723 12.86 24.34 -22.24
C ASP A 723 14.19 25.11 -22.21
N LEU A 724 14.29 26.11 -23.08
CA LEU A 724 15.42 27.02 -23.25
C LEU A 724 14.94 28.47 -23.25
N SER A 725 13.78 28.74 -22.65
CA SER A 725 13.27 30.11 -22.53
C SER A 725 14.26 31.01 -21.80
N ASN A 726 14.35 32.27 -22.22
CA ASN A 726 15.28 33.27 -21.68
C ASN A 726 16.79 32.90 -21.77
N SER A 727 17.17 31.90 -22.57
CA SER A 727 18.57 31.48 -22.72
C SER A 727 19.40 32.43 -23.61
N ASN A 728 20.71 32.46 -23.37
CA ASN A 728 21.65 33.32 -24.08
C ASN A 728 22.65 32.52 -24.93
N PHE A 729 22.57 32.71 -26.24
CA PHE A 729 23.46 32.15 -27.27
C PHE A 729 24.21 33.25 -28.07
N GLU A 730 24.34 34.48 -27.56
CA GLU A 730 24.97 35.57 -28.30
C GLU A 730 26.40 35.23 -28.79
N GLY A 731 26.61 35.25 -30.11
CA GLY A 731 27.89 34.95 -30.75
C GLY A 731 28.32 33.48 -30.70
N VAL A 732 27.50 32.57 -30.17
CA VAL A 732 27.85 31.14 -30.02
C VAL A 732 27.95 30.46 -31.40
N ASP A 733 28.98 29.64 -31.58
CA ASP A 733 29.20 28.88 -32.81
C ASP A 733 28.65 27.45 -32.68
N LEU A 734 27.36 27.31 -32.97
CA LEU A 734 26.62 26.04 -33.00
C LEU A 734 26.82 25.27 -34.31
N SER A 735 27.64 25.79 -35.24
CA SER A 735 27.98 25.13 -36.52
C SER A 735 28.78 23.84 -36.29
N PRO A 736 28.58 22.80 -37.11
CA PRO A 736 29.43 21.62 -37.05
C PRO A 736 30.90 21.92 -37.39
N LYS A 737 31.81 21.53 -36.50
CA LYS A 737 33.27 21.75 -36.65
C LYS A 737 34.05 20.52 -37.12
N GLN A 738 33.47 19.33 -37.03
CA GLN A 738 34.12 18.06 -37.35
C GLN A 738 33.23 17.19 -38.23
N MET A 739 33.80 16.68 -39.33
CA MET A 739 33.19 15.63 -40.14
C MET A 739 33.56 14.26 -39.58
N TYR A 740 32.58 13.37 -39.51
CA TYR A 740 32.70 11.99 -39.03
C TYR A 740 32.53 11.03 -40.20
N PHE A 741 33.24 9.91 -40.16
CA PHE A 741 33.20 8.87 -41.18
C PHE A 741 32.90 7.51 -40.54
N HIS A 742 31.86 6.82 -41.03
CA HIS A 742 31.51 5.48 -40.57
C HIS A 742 31.20 4.54 -41.75
N VAL A 743 31.42 3.23 -41.57
CA VAL A 743 31.14 2.22 -42.60
C VAL A 743 30.13 1.20 -42.09
N PHE A 744 28.87 1.38 -42.49
CA PHE A 744 27.76 0.51 -42.13
C PHE A 744 27.79 -0.78 -42.95
N LYS A 745 27.96 -1.91 -42.24
CA LYS A 745 28.10 -3.23 -42.86
C LYS A 745 26.80 -3.71 -43.50
N ASN A 746 26.90 -4.24 -44.72
CA ASN A 746 25.76 -4.77 -45.50
C ASN A 746 24.60 -3.77 -45.76
N LYS A 747 24.85 -2.45 -45.69
CA LYS A 747 23.84 -1.39 -45.86
C LYS A 747 23.82 -0.72 -47.25
N ALA A 748 24.59 -1.18 -48.23
CA ALA A 748 24.64 -0.58 -49.58
C ALA A 748 23.28 -0.42 -50.27
N TYR A 749 22.30 -1.28 -49.97
CA TYR A 749 20.94 -1.19 -50.53
C TYR A 749 20.22 0.11 -50.16
N LEU A 750 20.54 0.73 -49.02
CA LEU A 750 19.93 1.99 -48.58
C LEU A 750 20.27 3.16 -49.53
N ASN A 751 21.45 3.15 -50.14
CA ASN A 751 21.87 4.17 -51.09
C ASN A 751 21.00 4.18 -52.36
N ASN A 752 20.51 2.99 -52.76
CA ASN A 752 19.60 2.84 -53.91
C ASN A 752 18.19 3.34 -53.58
N LEU A 753 17.74 3.23 -52.32
CA LEU A 753 16.45 3.75 -51.86
C LEU A 753 16.45 5.28 -51.82
N ALA A 754 17.50 5.91 -51.30
CA ALA A 754 17.65 7.37 -51.28
C ALA A 754 17.65 7.99 -52.69
N SER A 755 18.33 7.35 -53.65
CA SER A 755 18.40 7.82 -55.04
C SER A 755 17.07 7.80 -55.82
N GLN A 756 15.98 7.30 -55.24
CA GLN A 756 14.64 7.20 -55.86
C GLN A 756 13.66 8.31 -55.42
N GLY A 757 14.16 9.40 -54.83
CA GLY A 757 13.36 10.62 -54.58
C GLY A 757 12.91 10.83 -53.15
N TRP A 758 13.59 10.20 -52.17
CA TRP A 758 13.44 10.50 -50.75
C TRP A 758 14.76 11.04 -50.22
N THR A 759 14.69 12.11 -49.44
CA THR A 759 15.82 12.87 -48.90
C THR A 759 16.64 12.08 -47.87
N ASN A 760 17.72 12.70 -47.38
CA ASN A 760 18.63 12.11 -46.39
C ASN A 760 17.91 11.45 -45.20
N ASP A 761 16.72 11.94 -44.82
CA ASP A 761 15.79 11.41 -43.81
C ASP A 761 15.70 9.87 -43.78
N VAL A 762 15.65 9.21 -44.95
CA VAL A 762 15.55 7.74 -45.02
C VAL A 762 16.87 7.08 -44.64
N LEU A 763 18.00 7.66 -45.05
CA LEU A 763 19.32 7.19 -44.63
C LEU A 763 19.54 7.48 -43.15
N GLU A 764 19.16 8.67 -42.68
CA GLU A 764 19.36 9.12 -41.31
C GLU A 764 18.58 8.23 -40.34
N ARG A 765 17.28 7.97 -40.60
CA ARG A 765 16.48 7.03 -39.82
C ARG A 765 17.03 5.60 -39.80
N GLU A 766 17.39 5.06 -40.95
CA GLU A 766 17.79 3.64 -41.10
C GLU A 766 19.22 3.34 -40.64
N LEU A 767 20.03 4.37 -40.41
CA LEU A 767 21.43 4.29 -39.96
C LEU A 767 21.65 4.81 -38.54
N PHE A 768 20.93 5.85 -38.12
CA PHE A 768 21.14 6.59 -36.86
C PHE A 768 19.89 6.68 -35.97
N SER A 769 18.78 6.02 -36.33
CA SER A 769 17.47 6.02 -35.64
C SER A 769 16.66 7.33 -35.74
N ASN A 770 15.41 7.33 -35.25
CA ASN A 770 14.46 8.44 -35.38
C ASN A 770 14.86 9.76 -34.67
N ALA A 771 15.87 9.75 -33.78
CA ALA A 771 16.27 10.90 -32.97
C ALA A 771 17.65 11.46 -33.37
N SER A 772 18.02 11.32 -34.64
CA SER A 772 19.37 11.60 -35.14
C SER A 772 19.70 13.10 -35.26
N VAL A 773 20.81 13.50 -34.65
CA VAL A 773 21.50 14.81 -34.84
C VAL A 773 22.62 14.75 -35.87
N GLN A 774 22.70 13.64 -36.61
CA GLN A 774 23.66 13.40 -37.67
C GLN A 774 23.09 13.82 -39.02
N PHE A 775 23.68 14.83 -39.66
CA PHE A 775 23.36 15.22 -41.04
C PHE A 775 24.34 14.56 -42.02
N ILE A 776 23.82 13.81 -42.98
CA ILE A 776 24.64 13.09 -43.96
C ILE A 776 25.15 14.05 -45.05
N ILE A 777 26.47 14.20 -45.12
CA ILE A 777 27.17 15.01 -46.14
C ILE A 777 27.31 14.24 -47.46
N SER A 778 27.69 12.96 -47.38
CA SER A 778 27.94 12.14 -48.56
C SER A 778 27.92 10.65 -48.24
N THR A 779 27.47 9.84 -49.19
CA THR A 779 27.52 8.38 -49.14
C THR A 779 28.43 7.80 -50.23
N GLU A 780 29.06 6.66 -49.94
CA GLU A 780 29.86 5.89 -50.89
C GLU A 780 29.60 4.38 -50.68
N VAL A 781 29.22 3.66 -51.74
CA VAL A 781 29.00 2.22 -51.67
C VAL A 781 30.32 1.47 -51.86
N ARG A 782 30.70 0.64 -50.87
CA ARG A 782 31.93 -0.16 -50.87
C ARG A 782 31.58 -1.65 -50.79
N GLY A 783 31.34 -2.26 -51.95
CA GLY A 783 30.83 -3.63 -52.02
C GLY A 783 29.39 -3.69 -51.50
N ASN A 784 29.13 -4.47 -50.45
CA ASN A 784 27.84 -4.51 -49.77
C ASN A 784 27.72 -3.44 -48.65
N ASP A 785 28.81 -2.75 -48.31
CA ASP A 785 28.84 -1.77 -47.22
C ASP A 785 28.49 -0.36 -47.71
N LEU A 786 27.95 0.46 -46.81
CA LEU A 786 27.68 1.88 -47.04
C LEU A 786 28.62 2.72 -46.17
N ALA A 787 29.58 3.39 -46.80
CA ALA A 787 30.43 4.37 -46.15
C ALA A 787 29.74 5.74 -46.16
N VAL A 788 29.75 6.44 -45.03
CA VAL A 788 28.97 7.66 -44.81
C VAL A 788 29.85 8.71 -44.14
N ASN A 789 29.93 9.89 -44.75
CA ASN A 789 30.41 11.10 -44.08
C ASN A 789 29.20 11.87 -43.55
N PHE A 790 29.26 12.27 -42.29
CA PHE A 790 28.20 13.02 -41.61
C PHE A 790 28.79 14.04 -40.63
N VAL A 791 27.96 14.97 -40.19
CA VAL A 791 28.27 15.96 -39.15
C VAL A 791 27.22 15.92 -38.06
N PHE A 792 27.61 16.19 -36.81
CA PHE A 792 26.65 16.46 -35.75
C PHE A 792 26.25 17.95 -35.79
N PHE A 793 24.95 18.22 -35.85
CA PHE A 793 24.38 19.57 -35.76
C PHE A 793 23.58 19.72 -34.46
N ASN A 794 23.37 20.96 -34.02
CA ASN A 794 22.56 21.23 -32.83
C ASN A 794 21.07 21.16 -33.18
N ASN A 795 20.28 20.48 -32.35
CA ASN A 795 18.90 20.14 -32.67
C ASN A 795 17.93 20.60 -31.57
N PHE A 796 17.19 21.67 -31.88
CA PHE A 796 16.17 22.30 -31.05
C PHE A 796 14.75 21.92 -31.50
N ALA A 797 14.54 20.76 -32.13
CA ALA A 797 13.22 20.34 -32.57
C ALA A 797 12.23 20.29 -31.40
N HIS A 798 11.07 20.94 -31.54
CA HIS A 798 10.05 21.11 -30.50
C HIS A 798 10.52 21.82 -29.21
N ALA A 799 11.68 22.47 -29.20
CA ALA A 799 12.18 23.21 -28.04
C ALA A 799 11.35 24.47 -27.76
N ASN A 800 11.26 24.86 -26.48
CA ASN A 800 10.80 26.19 -26.09
C ASN A 800 11.99 27.16 -26.11
N LEU A 801 12.00 28.12 -27.03
CA LEU A 801 13.04 29.14 -27.19
C LEU A 801 12.46 30.55 -27.04
N GLU A 802 11.40 30.70 -26.24
CA GLU A 802 10.78 31.99 -25.95
C GLU A 802 11.79 32.94 -25.29
N ASP A 803 11.85 34.18 -25.78
CA ASP A 803 12.81 35.21 -25.35
C ASP A 803 14.31 34.82 -25.47
N ALA A 804 14.66 33.77 -26.23
CA ALA A 804 16.04 33.33 -26.39
C ALA A 804 16.88 34.31 -27.25
N ASN A 805 18.12 34.59 -26.82
CA ASN A 805 19.04 35.51 -27.50
C ASN A 805 20.03 34.76 -28.40
N PHE A 806 19.78 34.72 -29.72
CA PHE A 806 20.66 34.16 -30.74
C PHE A 806 21.48 35.22 -31.50
N LYS A 807 21.60 36.45 -30.97
CA LYS A 807 22.25 37.56 -31.65
C LYS A 807 23.69 37.23 -32.07
N ASN A 808 24.02 37.44 -33.34
CA ASN A 808 25.31 37.07 -33.96
C ASN A 808 25.70 35.57 -33.86
N ALA A 809 24.81 34.65 -33.47
CA ALA A 809 25.10 33.22 -33.40
C ALA A 809 25.30 32.60 -34.79
N LYS A 810 26.10 31.53 -34.89
CA LYS A 810 26.23 30.74 -36.13
C LYS A 810 25.40 29.47 -36.02
N LEU A 811 24.38 29.35 -36.85
CA LEU A 811 23.33 28.34 -36.79
C LEU A 811 23.33 27.45 -38.06
N LEU A 812 24.51 27.26 -38.68
CA LEU A 812 24.67 26.46 -39.90
C LEU A 812 24.14 25.03 -39.70
N ASN A 813 23.21 24.61 -40.56
CA ASN A 813 22.51 23.31 -40.49
C ASN A 813 21.77 23.04 -39.16
N THR A 814 21.45 24.06 -38.37
CA THR A 814 20.75 23.88 -37.07
C THR A 814 19.27 23.56 -37.29
N ASN A 815 18.73 22.61 -36.53
CA ASN A 815 17.33 22.19 -36.62
C ASN A 815 16.48 22.91 -35.55
N PHE A 816 15.42 23.60 -35.99
CA PHE A 816 14.40 24.26 -35.17
C PHE A 816 12.99 23.78 -35.55
N TYR A 817 12.85 22.55 -36.06
CA TYR A 817 11.57 21.99 -36.47
C TYR A 817 10.52 22.09 -35.37
N SER A 818 9.42 22.79 -35.63
CA SER A 818 8.34 23.02 -34.67
C SER A 818 8.77 23.64 -33.32
N ALA A 819 9.90 24.35 -33.26
CA ALA A 819 10.35 25.07 -32.07
C ALA A 819 9.55 26.36 -31.82
N ASN A 820 9.39 26.77 -30.56
CA ASN A 820 8.79 28.05 -30.19
C ASN A 820 9.87 29.14 -30.10
N LEU A 821 10.05 29.96 -31.14
CA LEU A 821 11.00 31.09 -31.16
C LEU A 821 10.30 32.44 -30.91
N THR A 822 9.21 32.45 -30.12
CA THR A 822 8.47 33.68 -29.79
C THR A 822 9.39 34.69 -29.09
N ASN A 823 9.34 35.95 -29.52
CA ASN A 823 10.20 37.06 -29.08
C ASN A 823 11.73 36.88 -29.27
N ALA A 824 12.22 35.76 -29.82
CA ALA A 824 13.65 35.45 -29.87
C ALA A 824 14.47 36.47 -30.71
N ASP A 825 15.68 36.83 -30.25
CA ASP A 825 16.57 37.75 -30.96
C ASP A 825 17.51 37.01 -31.92
N LEU A 826 17.19 37.00 -33.21
CA LEU A 826 18.01 36.39 -34.27
C LEU A 826 18.86 37.43 -35.04
N SER A 827 19.05 38.64 -34.50
CA SER A 827 19.77 39.70 -35.22
C SER A 827 21.25 39.38 -35.46
N GLY A 828 21.68 39.48 -36.71
CA GLY A 828 23.04 39.12 -37.13
C GLY A 828 23.35 37.62 -37.14
N ALA A 829 22.39 36.74 -36.77
CA ALA A 829 22.61 35.30 -36.76
C ALA A 829 22.73 34.72 -38.18
N ASP A 830 23.62 33.76 -38.38
CA ASP A 830 23.81 33.06 -39.67
C ASP A 830 22.99 31.77 -39.70
N LEU A 831 21.84 31.79 -40.39
CA LEU A 831 20.91 30.65 -40.50
C LEU A 831 21.09 29.87 -41.83
N SER A 832 22.30 29.89 -42.40
CA SER A 832 22.65 29.05 -43.56
C SER A 832 22.16 27.60 -43.38
N ASN A 833 21.28 27.12 -44.26
CA ASN A 833 20.69 25.77 -44.21
C ASN A 833 19.97 25.39 -42.89
N ALA A 834 19.60 26.33 -42.02
CA ALA A 834 18.82 26.01 -40.83
C ALA A 834 17.42 25.50 -41.22
N TYR A 835 16.85 24.58 -40.44
CA TYR A 835 15.54 23.97 -40.72
C TYR A 835 14.48 24.46 -39.74
N LEU A 836 13.58 25.33 -40.18
CA LEU A 836 12.56 25.99 -39.34
C LEU A 836 11.12 25.60 -39.70
N GLN A 837 10.90 24.44 -40.32
CA GLN A 837 9.54 24.02 -40.68
C GLN A 837 8.68 23.84 -39.42
N GLY A 838 7.51 24.49 -39.39
CA GLY A 838 6.57 24.44 -38.27
C GLY A 838 6.94 25.32 -37.06
N ALA A 839 8.07 26.03 -37.09
CA ALA A 839 8.48 26.88 -35.97
C ALA A 839 7.55 28.10 -35.78
N THR A 840 7.27 28.45 -34.53
CA THR A 840 6.56 29.69 -34.16
C THR A 840 7.55 30.84 -34.10
N LEU A 841 7.27 31.96 -34.77
CA LEU A 841 8.20 33.10 -34.92
C LEU A 841 7.56 34.44 -34.49
N ASP A 842 6.55 34.38 -33.64
CA ASP A 842 5.78 35.57 -33.23
C ASP A 842 6.69 36.58 -32.51
N ASN A 843 6.69 37.83 -32.97
CA ASN A 843 7.59 38.92 -32.51
C ASN A 843 9.11 38.65 -32.61
N ALA A 844 9.57 37.57 -33.24
CA ALA A 844 11.00 37.28 -33.37
C ALA A 844 11.76 38.35 -34.18
N ASN A 845 12.98 38.70 -33.77
CA ASN A 845 13.82 39.69 -34.47
C ASN A 845 14.58 39.05 -35.65
N LEU A 846 13.90 38.88 -36.79
CA LEU A 846 14.40 38.18 -37.98
C LEU A 846 15.46 38.96 -38.80
N ARG A 847 16.28 39.83 -38.17
CA ARG A 847 17.40 40.56 -38.80
C ARG A 847 18.64 39.68 -38.97
N CYS A 848 18.44 38.44 -39.38
CA CYS A 848 19.46 37.42 -39.61
C CYS A 848 20.08 37.50 -41.01
N VAL A 849 20.99 36.57 -41.33
CA VAL A 849 21.58 36.41 -42.67
C VAL A 849 21.43 34.98 -43.19
N ASN A 850 21.56 34.84 -44.52
CA ASN A 850 21.68 33.57 -45.27
C ASN A 850 20.48 32.59 -45.20
N HIS A 851 19.30 33.02 -44.75
CA HIS A 851 18.07 32.21 -44.79
C HIS A 851 16.86 32.97 -45.38
N PRO A 852 15.92 32.32 -46.12
CA PRO A 852 14.80 33.00 -46.76
C PRO A 852 13.81 33.73 -45.82
N ILE A 853 13.81 33.42 -44.52
CA ILE A 853 12.99 34.12 -43.52
C ILE A 853 13.59 35.47 -43.08
N CYS A 854 14.88 35.70 -43.35
CA CYS A 854 15.58 36.86 -42.84
C CYS A 854 15.10 38.13 -43.55
N VAL A 855 14.68 39.12 -42.78
CA VAL A 855 14.27 40.42 -43.32
C VAL A 855 15.50 41.31 -43.48
N SER A 856 15.65 41.95 -44.66
CA SER A 856 16.67 42.98 -44.83
C SER A 856 16.37 44.15 -43.90
N GLY A 857 17.30 44.43 -42.98
CA GLY A 857 17.17 45.38 -41.87
C GLY A 857 17.03 46.84 -42.24
#